data_AF-A0A4U6SYK0-F1
#
_entry.id   AF-A0A4U6SYK0-F1
#
_cell.length_a   1.000
_cell.length_b   1.000
_cell.length_c   1.000
_cell.angle_alpha   90.00
_cell.angle_beta   90.00
_cell.angle_gamma   90.00
#
_symmetry.space_group_name_H-M   'P 1'
#
loop_
_entity.id
_entity.type
_entity.pdbx_description
1 polymer ?
#
loop_
_entity_poly.entity_id
_entity_poly.type
_entity_poly.pdbx_seq_one_letter_code
_entity_poly.pdbx_strand_id
1 'polypeptide(L)'
;MFLRATSTTTSTLLLRCHPLPSPKTLALAPPPSLLSFSLRPRLFAASSSSASAAAPRRRAAAVAAEAESGEKKPPAARAKRAGAVPAPAAAGMSASGGGAGGKRTVADVLMGNARAAASKAKKAAPSPKKPRAQADGAEAEPAEAAAVAEKPPSPVRSKRASSPAKSPKSPADGAAGEKKRSTSPAKSKGPAAAAQLDGAKENSPSPKRSKTLAAKSDTVSQTDGKKKRSPSPTKAKGQASQPEEKKQPASLKNAKPTDSPKSEEKNTTLELKKKGSEFDPMAAAYWKPGEPVPFLFLARALDLISNESGRIVITEILSNVFRTVMATTPDDLLATVYLSANRIAPPHEGIELGIGDASVIRALAEAYGRKEEHVKKDLKELGDLGLVAKASRSSQKMMFKPKPLTISRVLSTFRTIAKESGKDSQDKKRNHIKGLLVAATDCEPQYITRLLQSKMRIGLAEKTVQMALGQAAVYSDKKSSPPEVQSPFEEAAKIIKQVYSVLPIYDKIVPALLEAGVWKLPETCKFSIGVPVGPMLAKATKSVSEIIDKFQGLEYTCEYKYDGERAQIHCMEDGSVEIYSRNAERNTGKYPDVVDAVSRFRKPTVKSFVLDCEIVAYDREKKKILPFQILSTRARKGVTVNDIKVSVCTFGFDILYMNGKPLLQEQLKIRREHLYNSFEEVPGVFQLATAITSNDLEEIQKFLDTAVNSSCEGLIIKTLDKDATYEPAKRSNNWLKLKKDYMDSIGDSLDLVPIAAFYGRGKRTGVFGSFLLACYDEQNEEYQTICNIGTGFSEQQLEERSSSLRSKVIEKPKAYYRFADTMDPDVWFEPSEVWEVKAADLSISPVHRAANGIVDPNKGISLRFPRLLRLRDDKSPEQATTSEQVADMYRAQKINHGYNQEDEDDD
;
A
#
# COMPACT_ATOMS: atom_id res chain seq x y z
N MET A 1 -41.62 50.78 -16.37
CA MET A 1 -41.44 52.23 -16.10
C MET A 1 -39.97 52.54 -16.36
N PHE A 2 -39.58 53.46 -17.26
CA PHE A 2 -39.75 54.93 -17.23
C PHE A 2 -38.86 55.59 -16.15
N LEU A 3 -37.98 56.59 -16.43
CA LEU A 3 -37.74 57.46 -17.62
C LEU A 3 -36.31 58.04 -17.69
N ARG A 4 -35.76 58.20 -18.92
CA ARG A 4 -34.86 59.29 -19.44
C ARG A 4 -33.51 59.58 -18.72
N ALA A 5 -32.54 60.30 -19.30
CA ALA A 5 -32.37 60.99 -20.61
C ALA A 5 -30.98 60.61 -21.20
N THR A 6 -30.69 60.38 -22.49
CA THR A 6 -31.04 61.00 -23.81
C THR A 6 -30.33 62.31 -24.18
N SER A 7 -29.22 62.22 -24.95
CA SER A 7 -28.70 63.19 -25.95
C SER A 7 -27.36 62.66 -26.52
N THR A 8 -26.96 62.79 -27.81
CA THR A 8 -27.66 63.12 -29.08
C THR A 8 -26.81 62.64 -30.29
N THR A 9 -27.48 62.36 -31.41
CA THR A 9 -27.16 62.49 -32.87
C THR A 9 -25.76 63.00 -33.37
N THR A 10 -25.25 62.71 -34.58
CA THR A 10 -25.85 62.18 -35.85
C THR A 10 -24.80 61.55 -36.82
N SER A 11 -25.25 60.60 -37.67
CA SER A 11 -24.96 60.35 -39.13
C SER A 11 -23.59 60.66 -39.79
N THR A 12 -23.06 59.92 -40.79
CA THR A 12 -23.62 58.81 -41.61
C THR A 12 -22.64 57.59 -41.71
N LEU A 13 -22.05 57.04 -42.80
CA LEU A 13 -22.02 57.27 -44.27
C LEU A 13 -21.94 55.92 -45.05
N LEU A 14 -21.17 55.78 -46.15
CA LEU A 14 -21.35 54.72 -47.17
C LEU A 14 -20.06 54.07 -47.75
N LEU A 15 -20.15 52.75 -47.98
CA LEU A 15 -19.60 51.92 -49.09
C LEU A 15 -18.08 51.82 -49.40
N ARG A 16 -17.50 50.60 -49.27
CA ARG A 16 -17.31 49.58 -50.36
C ARG A 16 -16.63 48.29 -49.82
N CYS A 17 -16.52 47.23 -50.65
CA CYS A 17 -16.25 45.84 -50.20
C CYS A 17 -15.06 45.13 -50.88
N HIS A 18 -14.38 44.24 -50.11
CA HIS A 18 -13.51 43.11 -50.53
C HIS A 18 -12.19 43.40 -51.31
N PRO A 19 -11.21 42.44 -51.41
CA PRO A 19 -11.03 41.12 -50.75
C PRO A 19 -9.64 40.93 -50.05
N LEU A 20 -9.33 39.70 -49.63
CA LEU A 20 -8.03 39.22 -49.09
C LEU A 20 -6.90 39.14 -50.15
N PRO A 21 -5.62 39.04 -49.73
CA PRO A 21 -4.83 37.85 -50.11
C PRO A 21 -3.91 37.24 -49.03
N SER A 22 -3.31 36.08 -49.34
CA SER A 22 -2.52 35.18 -48.48
C SER A 22 -0.98 35.38 -48.53
N PRO A 23 -0.20 34.91 -47.52
CA PRO A 23 1.26 34.91 -47.56
C PRO A 23 1.89 33.79 -48.42
N LYS A 24 2.87 34.14 -49.26
CA LYS A 24 3.70 33.29 -50.14
C LYS A 24 5.02 34.03 -50.49
N THR A 25 6.16 33.48 -50.94
CA THR A 25 6.87 32.16 -50.92
C THR A 25 8.30 32.45 -51.51
N LEU A 26 9.20 31.45 -51.65
CA LEU A 26 10.51 31.49 -52.38
C LEU A 26 11.72 32.09 -51.58
N ALA A 27 12.98 31.66 -51.76
CA ALA A 27 13.55 30.44 -52.37
C ALA A 27 15.07 30.22 -52.08
N LEU A 28 15.53 28.97 -52.25
CA LEU A 28 16.90 28.50 -52.59
C LEU A 28 18.10 28.69 -51.61
N ALA A 29 19.17 27.93 -51.90
CA ALA A 29 20.48 27.78 -51.21
C ALA A 29 21.62 27.79 -52.30
N PRO A 30 22.89 27.30 -52.14
CA PRO A 30 23.69 26.76 -51.01
C PRO A 30 25.12 27.41 -50.94
N PRO A 31 26.27 26.67 -51.02
CA PRO A 31 27.06 25.87 -50.04
C PRO A 31 28.30 26.69 -49.49
N PRO A 32 29.52 26.18 -49.12
CA PRO A 32 30.07 24.85 -48.73
C PRO A 32 30.61 24.83 -47.25
N SER A 33 31.21 23.80 -46.62
CA SER A 33 32.27 22.80 -46.95
C SER A 33 33.68 23.44 -47.15
N LEU A 34 34.84 22.93 -46.67
CA LEU A 34 35.22 21.60 -46.15
C LEU A 34 36.54 21.65 -45.31
N LEU A 35 37.04 20.48 -44.91
CA LEU A 35 38.43 20.10 -44.55
C LEU A 35 38.99 20.36 -43.14
N SER A 36 40.00 19.55 -42.82
CA SER A 36 40.63 19.34 -41.51
C SER A 36 42.15 19.55 -41.58
N PHE A 37 42.80 19.80 -40.44
CA PHE A 37 44.20 19.37 -40.24
C PHE A 37 44.50 19.10 -38.76
N SER A 38 45.44 18.18 -38.52
CA SER A 38 45.94 17.80 -37.19
C SER A 38 47.35 18.37 -36.99
N LEU A 39 47.68 18.82 -35.78
CA LEU A 39 49.05 18.78 -35.23
C LEU A 39 49.09 19.06 -33.71
N ARG A 40 49.65 18.11 -32.95
CA ARG A 40 50.31 18.32 -31.64
C ARG A 40 51.76 18.77 -31.92
N PRO A 41 52.45 19.59 -31.07
CA PRO A 41 53.04 19.03 -29.85
C PRO A 41 53.41 19.99 -28.68
N ARG A 42 53.73 19.37 -27.51
CA ARG A 42 54.65 19.81 -26.41
C ARG A 42 54.30 21.13 -25.67
N LEU A 43 54.19 21.18 -24.34
CA LEU A 43 55.12 20.88 -23.22
C LEU A 43 56.13 21.99 -22.89
N PHE A 44 56.42 22.11 -21.58
CA PHE A 44 57.24 23.12 -20.88
C PHE A 44 56.61 24.53 -20.73
N ALA A 45 57.04 25.37 -19.76
CA ALA A 45 57.29 25.21 -18.31
C ALA A 45 57.80 26.54 -17.73
N ALA A 46 57.44 26.89 -16.48
CA ALA A 46 58.06 27.95 -15.67
C ALA A 46 58.00 29.40 -16.26
N SER A 47 58.31 30.49 -15.55
CA SER A 47 58.11 30.80 -14.12
C SER A 47 58.16 32.33 -13.88
N SER A 48 57.72 32.75 -12.67
CA SER A 48 58.25 33.87 -11.86
C SER A 48 58.18 35.35 -12.31
N SER A 49 57.63 36.17 -11.39
CA SER A 49 58.00 37.57 -11.05
C SER A 49 57.47 38.71 -11.97
N SER A 50 57.22 39.95 -11.51
CA SER A 50 57.41 40.59 -10.19
C SER A 50 56.52 41.86 -9.97
N ALA A 51 56.41 42.32 -8.70
CA ALA A 51 56.22 43.73 -8.25
C ALA A 51 54.84 44.44 -8.47
N SER A 52 54.39 45.41 -7.63
CA SER A 52 54.75 45.85 -6.27
C SER A 52 53.69 46.83 -5.66
N ALA A 53 53.90 47.30 -4.42
CA ALA A 53 53.25 48.41 -3.68
C ALA A 53 51.83 48.19 -3.09
N ALA A 54 51.47 48.68 -1.89
CA ALA A 54 52.24 49.25 -0.77
C ALA A 54 51.44 49.22 0.57
N ALA A 55 52.10 49.43 1.72
CA ALA A 55 51.46 49.50 3.06
C ALA A 55 52.31 50.23 4.13
N PRO A 56 51.70 50.75 5.22
CA PRO A 56 52.35 50.98 6.53
C PRO A 56 51.66 50.19 7.68
N ARG A 57 52.38 49.39 8.49
CA ARG A 57 53.06 49.73 9.79
C ARG A 57 52.09 50.12 10.92
N ARG A 58 52.18 49.63 12.18
CA ARG A 58 53.05 48.71 12.98
C ARG A 58 52.12 47.95 13.98
N ARG A 59 52.46 46.95 14.81
CA ARG A 59 53.67 46.23 15.33
C ARG A 59 53.20 44.75 15.57
N ALA A 60 53.96 43.72 15.98
CA ALA A 60 55.37 43.58 16.35
C ALA A 60 56.07 42.40 15.62
N ALA A 61 56.52 41.25 16.16
CA ALA A 61 56.55 40.65 17.51
C ALA A 61 57.78 39.69 17.66
N ALA A 62 57.85 38.89 18.74
CA ALA A 62 58.89 37.89 19.03
C ALA A 62 58.25 36.70 19.81
N VAL A 63 58.81 35.48 19.95
CA VAL A 63 60.22 35.01 20.00
C VAL A 63 60.43 33.70 19.20
N ALA A 64 61.70 33.34 18.97
CA ALA A 64 62.26 32.14 18.32
C ALA A 64 62.10 30.81 19.15
N ALA A 65 62.73 29.65 18.89
CA ALA A 65 63.88 29.30 18.04
C ALA A 65 63.97 27.79 17.65
N GLU A 66 64.83 27.49 16.67
CA GLU A 66 65.68 26.28 16.50
C GLU A 66 65.08 24.84 16.41
N ALA A 67 65.83 23.79 16.02
CA ALA A 67 66.78 23.58 14.89
C ALA A 67 67.31 22.10 14.92
N GLU A 68 67.98 21.68 13.82
CA GLU A 68 68.84 20.46 13.70
C GLU A 68 68.21 19.06 13.88
N SER A 69 68.87 17.95 13.52
CA SER A 69 69.64 17.61 12.29
C SER A 69 69.85 16.07 12.23
N GLY A 70 70.27 15.50 11.09
CA GLY A 70 70.81 14.12 11.03
C GLY A 70 70.38 13.24 9.84
N GLU A 71 71.30 13.00 8.90
CA GLU A 71 71.12 12.06 7.78
C GLU A 71 71.62 10.64 8.09
N LYS A 72 71.11 9.63 7.35
CA LYS A 72 71.93 8.57 6.70
C LYS A 72 71.13 7.67 5.73
N LYS A 73 71.86 7.01 4.80
CA LYS A 73 71.36 6.21 3.65
C LYS A 73 72.48 5.26 3.14
N PRO A 74 72.27 4.45 2.07
CA PRO A 74 71.76 3.06 1.99
C PRO A 74 72.90 1.99 2.07
N PRO A 75 72.71 0.68 1.72
CA PRO A 75 72.54 0.11 0.34
C PRO A 75 71.25 -0.77 0.21
N ALA A 76 70.63 -1.11 -0.95
CA ALA A 76 71.02 -1.71 -2.25
C ALA A 76 71.19 -3.27 -2.23
N ALA A 77 70.69 -4.09 -3.19
CA ALA A 77 69.96 -3.87 -4.47
C ALA A 77 68.73 -4.83 -4.69
N ARG A 78 68.57 -5.85 -5.59
CA ARG A 78 69.43 -6.49 -6.63
C ARG A 78 68.70 -7.27 -7.79
N ALA A 79 67.45 -6.92 -8.21
CA ALA A 79 66.69 -7.45 -9.39
C ALA A 79 66.04 -8.87 -9.26
N LYS A 80 65.13 -9.40 -10.14
CA LYS A 80 64.72 -9.16 -11.57
C LYS A 80 63.15 -9.25 -11.72
N ARG A 81 62.46 -8.51 -12.61
CA ARG A 81 62.04 -8.82 -14.03
C ARG A 81 61.51 -10.26 -14.27
N ALA A 82 60.42 -10.53 -15.02
CA ALA A 82 59.43 -9.72 -15.78
C ALA A 82 58.02 -10.42 -15.73
N GLY A 83 56.88 -9.82 -16.15
CA GLY A 83 56.35 -9.79 -17.54
C GLY A 83 55.60 -11.09 -17.91
N ALA A 84 54.39 -11.12 -18.51
CA ALA A 84 53.51 -10.08 -19.05
C ALA A 84 52.03 -10.53 -19.10
N VAL A 85 51.12 -9.69 -19.62
CA VAL A 85 49.66 -9.95 -19.82
C VAL A 85 49.40 -10.38 -21.27
N PRO A 86 48.52 -11.37 -21.54
CA PRO A 86 47.37 -11.08 -22.42
C PRO A 86 46.06 -11.81 -22.09
N ALA A 87 44.97 -11.22 -22.56
CA ALA A 87 43.72 -11.87 -23.01
C ALA A 87 43.46 -11.37 -24.46
N PRO A 88 42.39 -11.76 -25.21
CA PRO A 88 41.31 -12.73 -24.96
C PRO A 88 41.05 -13.70 -26.15
N ALA A 89 40.08 -14.65 -26.01
CA ALA A 89 39.22 -15.25 -27.06
C ALA A 89 38.30 -16.32 -26.40
N ALA A 90 37.07 -16.69 -26.78
CA ALA A 90 36.12 -16.40 -27.88
C ALA A 90 35.82 -17.60 -28.81
N ALA A 91 34.52 -17.84 -29.05
CA ALA A 91 33.88 -18.79 -29.99
C ALA A 91 34.01 -20.32 -29.74
N GLY A 92 32.97 -21.07 -30.14
CA GLY A 92 32.89 -22.54 -30.00
C GLY A 92 31.45 -23.10 -30.10
N MET A 93 30.84 -23.08 -31.30
CA MET A 93 29.50 -23.65 -31.53
C MET A 93 29.55 -25.15 -31.81
N SER A 94 28.51 -25.88 -31.40
CA SER A 94 27.94 -27.04 -32.13
C SER A 94 26.49 -27.26 -31.70
N ALA A 95 25.68 -27.96 -32.50
CA ALA A 95 24.22 -28.04 -32.30
C ALA A 95 23.62 -29.40 -32.70
N SER A 96 22.75 -29.94 -31.84
CA SER A 96 21.78 -31.02 -32.10
C SER A 96 20.98 -31.30 -30.81
N GLY A 97 19.71 -31.71 -30.81
CA GLY A 97 18.77 -31.86 -31.93
C GLY A 97 17.63 -32.84 -31.61
N GLY A 98 16.42 -32.33 -31.32
CA GLY A 98 15.17 -33.10 -31.25
C GLY A 98 14.88 -33.86 -29.94
N GLY A 99 13.59 -34.04 -29.61
CA GLY A 99 13.11 -34.84 -28.47
C GLY A 99 11.90 -34.25 -27.75
N ALA A 100 10.69 -34.56 -28.20
CA ALA A 100 9.45 -34.09 -27.56
C ALA A 100 9.09 -34.92 -26.30
N GLY A 101 8.52 -34.28 -25.28
CA GLY A 101 8.21 -34.96 -24.01
C GLY A 101 7.39 -34.13 -23.01
N GLY A 102 6.19 -33.69 -23.41
CA GLY A 102 5.31 -32.91 -22.55
C GLY A 102 4.90 -33.65 -21.26
N LYS A 103 5.10 -33.02 -20.10
CA LYS A 103 4.68 -33.55 -18.79
C LYS A 103 3.70 -32.58 -18.12
N ARG A 104 2.53 -33.12 -17.78
CA ARG A 104 1.41 -32.42 -17.12
C ARG A 104 1.82 -31.94 -15.73
N THR A 105 1.17 -30.88 -15.23
CA THR A 105 1.47 -30.33 -13.90
C THR A 105 0.42 -30.75 -12.87
N VAL A 106 0.72 -30.59 -11.59
CA VAL A 106 -0.12 -31.12 -10.49
C VAL A 106 -1.50 -30.44 -10.42
N ALA A 107 -1.70 -29.32 -11.11
CA ALA A 107 -3.01 -28.68 -11.26
C ALA A 107 -4.04 -29.56 -12.02
N ASP A 108 -3.59 -30.39 -12.97
CA ASP A 108 -4.46 -31.21 -13.83
C ASP A 108 -5.15 -32.37 -13.07
N VAL A 109 -4.72 -32.67 -11.84
CA VAL A 109 -5.15 -33.86 -11.08
C VAL A 109 -6.29 -33.56 -10.10
N LEU A 110 -6.50 -32.29 -9.71
CA LEU A 110 -7.50 -31.93 -8.69
C LEU A 110 -8.85 -31.44 -9.26
N MET A 111 -8.98 -31.31 -10.59
CA MET A 111 -10.24 -30.95 -11.26
C MET A 111 -10.99 -32.16 -11.88
N GLY A 112 -10.52 -33.39 -11.66
CA GLY A 112 -11.06 -34.60 -12.31
C GLY A 112 -12.36 -35.16 -11.72
N ASN A 113 -12.62 -34.99 -10.42
CA ASN A 113 -13.66 -35.75 -9.69
C ASN A 113 -14.99 -35.02 -9.46
N ALA A 114 -15.28 -33.94 -10.20
CA ALA A 114 -16.53 -33.16 -10.07
C ALA A 114 -17.45 -33.22 -11.31
N ARG A 115 -17.26 -34.19 -12.23
CA ARG A 115 -18.05 -34.31 -13.48
C ARG A 115 -18.50 -35.74 -13.81
N ALA A 116 -18.91 -36.52 -12.79
CA ALA A 116 -19.36 -37.91 -12.95
C ALA A 116 -20.65 -38.26 -12.17
N ALA A 117 -21.51 -37.28 -11.85
CA ALA A 117 -22.67 -37.47 -10.97
C ALA A 117 -23.97 -36.73 -11.39
N ALA A 118 -24.16 -36.41 -12.68
CA ALA A 118 -25.31 -35.62 -13.14
C ALA A 118 -25.79 -35.92 -14.58
N SER A 119 -25.93 -37.18 -14.98
CA SER A 119 -26.36 -37.53 -16.35
C SER A 119 -27.12 -38.85 -16.50
N LYS A 120 -28.17 -39.11 -15.69
CA LYS A 120 -29.02 -40.31 -15.88
C LYS A 120 -30.48 -40.21 -15.41
N ALA A 121 -31.21 -39.15 -15.80
CA ALA A 121 -32.68 -39.15 -15.77
C ALA A 121 -33.26 -38.17 -16.81
N LYS A 122 -33.86 -38.66 -17.90
CA LYS A 122 -34.67 -37.85 -18.82
C LYS A 122 -35.61 -38.71 -19.68
N LYS A 123 -36.91 -38.72 -19.34
CA LYS A 123 -38.09 -38.82 -20.24
C LYS A 123 -39.35 -39.30 -19.48
N ALA A 124 -40.29 -38.39 -19.30
CA ALA A 124 -41.72 -38.62 -19.54
C ALA A 124 -42.39 -37.26 -19.80
N ALA A 125 -43.32 -37.22 -20.75
CA ALA A 125 -44.29 -36.15 -20.95
C ALA A 125 -45.65 -36.84 -21.12
N PRO A 126 -46.79 -36.17 -20.82
CA PRO A 126 -47.42 -35.42 -21.91
C PRO A 126 -48.16 -34.13 -21.49
N SER A 127 -48.44 -33.28 -22.48
CA SER A 127 -49.46 -32.20 -22.47
C SER A 127 -50.87 -32.78 -22.78
N PRO A 128 -51.95 -31.99 -22.99
CA PRO A 128 -52.22 -30.57 -22.68
C PRO A 128 -53.62 -30.33 -22.00
N LYS A 129 -54.00 -29.07 -21.70
CA LYS A 129 -55.32 -28.42 -22.06
C LYS A 129 -55.54 -27.03 -21.41
N LYS A 130 -56.35 -26.18 -22.06
CA LYS A 130 -57.08 -25.03 -21.49
C LYS A 130 -58.50 -25.46 -21.07
N PRO A 131 -59.14 -24.79 -20.09
CA PRO A 131 -60.15 -23.72 -20.34
C PRO A 131 -59.77 -22.41 -19.60
N ARG A 132 -60.34 -21.21 -19.76
CA ARG A 132 -61.50 -20.58 -20.45
C ARG A 132 -62.53 -19.94 -19.48
N ALA A 133 -62.40 -18.61 -19.33
CA ALA A 133 -63.44 -17.59 -19.12
C ALA A 133 -64.06 -17.33 -17.73
N GLN A 134 -64.69 -16.14 -17.66
CA GLN A 134 -65.52 -15.52 -16.61
C GLN A 134 -64.81 -14.94 -15.37
N ALA A 135 -65.27 -13.84 -14.76
CA ALA A 135 -66.11 -12.71 -15.24
C ALA A 135 -66.09 -11.56 -14.18
N ASP A 136 -66.47 -10.34 -14.60
CA ASP A 136 -66.92 -9.18 -13.78
C ASP A 136 -65.92 -8.59 -12.73
N GLY A 137 -65.93 -7.30 -12.37
CA GLY A 137 -66.56 -6.09 -12.94
C GLY A 137 -65.58 -4.90 -12.73
N ALA A 138 -65.54 -3.85 -13.57
CA ALA A 138 -66.58 -2.85 -13.86
C ALA A 138 -66.64 -1.70 -12.83
N GLU A 139 -65.86 -0.63 -13.07
CA GLU A 139 -66.26 0.76 -12.82
C GLU A 139 -65.53 1.70 -13.81
N ALA A 140 -66.04 2.93 -13.98
CA ALA A 140 -65.74 3.86 -15.07
C ALA A 140 -65.37 5.26 -14.50
N GLU A 141 -65.03 6.37 -15.17
CA GLU A 141 -64.84 6.88 -16.56
C GLU A 141 -64.03 8.22 -16.38
N PRO A 142 -63.88 9.17 -17.35
CA PRO A 142 -63.25 9.09 -18.67
C PRO A 142 -62.18 10.18 -18.92
N ALA A 143 -61.49 10.14 -20.06
CA ALA A 143 -60.88 11.32 -20.72
C ALA A 143 -60.80 11.10 -22.25
N GLU A 144 -60.89 12.18 -23.03
CA GLU A 144 -61.34 12.16 -24.44
C GLU A 144 -60.35 11.62 -25.50
N ALA A 145 -60.91 11.25 -26.66
CA ALA A 145 -60.23 10.60 -27.79
C ALA A 145 -59.85 11.56 -28.93
N ALA A 146 -58.91 11.14 -29.79
CA ALA A 146 -58.82 11.60 -31.19
C ALA A 146 -58.20 10.54 -32.14
N ALA A 147 -58.93 10.28 -33.24
CA ALA A 147 -58.65 9.51 -34.46
C ALA A 147 -57.18 9.41 -34.94
N VAL A 148 -56.65 8.26 -35.42
CA VAL A 148 -56.97 7.44 -36.64
C VAL A 148 -56.54 8.12 -37.96
N ALA A 149 -55.84 7.52 -38.94
CA ALA A 149 -55.45 6.11 -39.19
C ALA A 149 -53.90 5.89 -39.15
N GLU A 150 -53.10 5.27 -40.06
CA GLU A 150 -53.26 4.64 -41.40
C GLU A 150 -52.14 3.57 -41.66
N LYS A 151 -52.10 2.93 -42.85
CA LYS A 151 -51.12 1.94 -43.38
C LYS A 151 -51.49 1.54 -44.84
N PRO A 152 -50.60 0.94 -45.69
CA PRO A 152 -49.31 0.31 -45.38
C PRO A 152 -48.08 1.03 -46.00
N PRO A 153 -47.58 0.85 -47.26
CA PRO A 153 -47.69 -0.22 -48.27
C PRO A 153 -46.46 -1.18 -48.30
N SER A 154 -46.41 -2.17 -49.21
CA SER A 154 -45.19 -3.00 -49.50
C SER A 154 -45.28 -3.79 -50.82
N PRO A 155 -44.19 -3.96 -51.60
CA PRO A 155 -43.98 -5.06 -52.56
C PRO A 155 -42.77 -5.95 -52.17
N VAL A 156 -42.87 -7.26 -51.95
CA VAL A 156 -43.11 -8.38 -52.88
C VAL A 156 -41.88 -8.83 -53.72
N ARG A 157 -41.06 -9.69 -53.09
CA ARG A 157 -40.74 -11.09 -53.51
C ARG A 157 -40.15 -11.37 -54.92
N SER A 158 -39.00 -12.06 -54.94
CA SER A 158 -38.67 -13.06 -55.98
C SER A 158 -37.89 -14.28 -55.41
N LYS A 159 -37.69 -15.34 -56.21
CA LYS A 159 -36.95 -16.58 -55.86
C LYS A 159 -36.33 -17.20 -57.12
N ARG A 160 -35.09 -17.73 -57.06
CA ARG A 160 -34.78 -19.16 -57.33
C ARG A 160 -33.29 -19.52 -57.19
N ALA A 161 -33.05 -20.83 -57.06
CA ALA A 161 -31.75 -21.47 -56.87
C ALA A 161 -31.16 -22.04 -58.17
N SER A 162 -29.91 -22.54 -58.11
CA SER A 162 -29.57 -23.86 -58.67
C SER A 162 -28.27 -24.45 -58.09
N SER A 163 -28.14 -25.78 -58.16
CA SER A 163 -26.94 -26.58 -57.83
C SER A 163 -26.95 -27.85 -58.70
N PRO A 164 -25.80 -28.51 -58.91
CA PRO A 164 -25.50 -29.79 -58.23
C PRO A 164 -24.07 -29.74 -57.62
N ALA A 165 -23.33 -30.79 -57.22
CA ALA A 165 -23.44 -32.28 -57.24
C ALA A 165 -22.60 -32.85 -56.04
N LYS A 166 -22.34 -34.15 -55.80
CA LYS A 166 -22.69 -35.45 -56.42
C LYS A 166 -22.58 -36.56 -55.34
N SER A 167 -22.98 -37.80 -55.65
CA SER A 167 -22.83 -39.02 -54.82
C SER A 167 -22.90 -40.27 -55.75
N PRO A 168 -23.07 -41.54 -55.30
CA PRO A 168 -22.88 -42.18 -53.97
C PRO A 168 -22.10 -43.53 -54.03
N LYS A 169 -21.97 -44.28 -52.92
CA LYS A 169 -22.43 -45.70 -52.78
C LYS A 169 -22.13 -46.37 -51.41
N SER A 170 -22.97 -47.35 -51.06
CA SER A 170 -22.83 -48.42 -50.04
C SER A 170 -23.42 -49.72 -50.63
N PRO A 171 -23.35 -50.93 -50.00
CA PRO A 171 -24.41 -51.38 -49.04
C PRO A 171 -24.02 -52.50 -48.02
N ALA A 172 -25.02 -52.94 -47.21
CA ALA A 172 -25.25 -54.33 -46.66
C ALA A 172 -24.23 -54.98 -45.69
N ASP A 173 -24.54 -56.01 -44.86
CA ASP A 173 -25.76 -56.47 -44.13
C ASP A 173 -25.37 -57.60 -43.12
N GLY A 174 -26.28 -58.04 -42.21
CA GLY A 174 -26.34 -59.48 -41.81
C GLY A 174 -25.94 -59.97 -40.39
N ALA A 175 -26.90 -59.94 -39.45
CA ALA A 175 -27.32 -60.99 -38.48
C ALA A 175 -26.38 -62.02 -37.73
N ALA A 176 -26.70 -62.18 -36.43
CA ALA A 176 -26.75 -63.41 -35.60
C ALA A 176 -25.49 -64.18 -35.11
N GLY A 177 -25.58 -64.77 -33.90
CA GLY A 177 -24.60 -65.71 -33.32
C GLY A 177 -24.73 -65.93 -31.79
N GLU A 178 -24.66 -67.17 -31.29
CA GLU A 178 -24.99 -67.56 -29.90
C GLU A 178 -23.84 -68.31 -29.16
N LYS A 179 -23.99 -68.47 -27.82
CA LYS A 179 -23.48 -69.57 -26.94
C LYS A 179 -22.00 -69.68 -26.48
N LYS A 180 -21.84 -69.42 -25.16
CA LYS A 180 -21.43 -70.35 -24.05
C LYS A 180 -20.10 -71.17 -24.08
N ARG A 181 -19.53 -71.29 -22.86
CA ARG A 181 -18.59 -72.33 -22.31
C ARG A 181 -17.10 -72.24 -22.75
N SER A 182 -16.09 -72.65 -21.94
CA SER A 182 -16.05 -72.98 -20.49
C SER A 182 -14.62 -73.17 -19.91
N THR A 183 -14.45 -72.82 -18.61
CA THR A 183 -13.59 -73.49 -17.58
C THR A 183 -12.08 -73.74 -17.84
N SER A 184 -11.16 -73.08 -17.11
CA SER A 184 -10.57 -73.50 -15.80
C SER A 184 -9.20 -74.23 -15.95
N PRO A 185 -8.37 -74.49 -14.90
CA PRO A 185 -8.52 -74.31 -13.44
C PRO A 185 -7.39 -73.43 -12.82
N ALA A 186 -7.09 -73.32 -11.50
CA ALA A 186 -7.57 -73.96 -10.26
C ALA A 186 -7.38 -73.06 -9.00
N LYS A 187 -8.16 -73.30 -7.92
CA LYS A 187 -7.89 -73.14 -6.45
C LYS A 187 -7.06 -71.93 -5.95
N SER A 188 -7.41 -71.16 -4.91
CA SER A 188 -8.49 -71.13 -3.87
C SER A 188 -8.36 -69.77 -3.08
N LYS A 189 -8.96 -69.42 -1.92
CA LYS A 189 -9.76 -70.10 -0.87
C LYS A 189 -10.81 -69.17 -0.19
N GLY A 190 -10.52 -68.60 1.00
CA GLY A 190 -11.46 -67.86 1.90
C GLY A 190 -11.35 -68.29 3.38
N PRO A 191 -12.26 -67.89 4.32
CA PRO A 191 -13.55 -67.20 4.09
C PRO A 191 -14.01 -66.13 5.14
N ALA A 192 -15.23 -65.57 4.91
CA ALA A 192 -16.25 -65.07 5.87
C ALA A 192 -15.99 -63.80 6.74
N ALA A 193 -16.93 -62.89 7.09
CA ALA A 193 -18.42 -62.81 7.13
C ALA A 193 -19.10 -63.46 8.37
N ALA A 194 -20.22 -63.01 8.98
CA ALA A 194 -21.03 -61.75 8.95
C ALA A 194 -22.07 -61.78 10.13
N ALA A 195 -23.13 -60.94 10.08
CA ALA A 195 -24.37 -60.91 10.93
C ALA A 195 -24.31 -60.07 12.26
N GLN A 196 -25.23 -59.11 12.48
CA GLN A 196 -26.54 -59.14 13.21
C GLN A 196 -26.41 -59.00 14.76
N LEU A 197 -27.33 -58.44 15.56
CA LEU A 197 -28.55 -57.60 15.39
C LEU A 197 -28.87 -56.89 16.74
N ASP A 198 -29.69 -55.83 16.72
CA ASP A 198 -30.57 -55.27 17.78
C ASP A 198 -30.13 -55.07 19.27
N GLY A 199 -30.77 -54.10 19.94
CA GLY A 199 -30.77 -53.98 21.42
C GLY A 199 -30.72 -52.54 21.95
N ALA A 200 -31.56 -52.21 22.94
CA ALA A 200 -31.66 -50.86 23.51
C ALA A 200 -31.87 -50.86 25.04
N LYS A 201 -31.82 -49.65 25.63
CA LYS A 201 -32.22 -49.22 27.00
C LYS A 201 -31.26 -49.43 28.19
N GLU A 202 -30.88 -48.26 28.75
CA GLU A 202 -31.05 -47.83 30.16
C GLU A 202 -30.16 -48.35 31.33
N ASN A 203 -29.86 -47.36 32.19
CA ASN A 203 -29.56 -47.41 33.63
C ASN A 203 -28.19 -47.86 34.16
N SER A 204 -27.64 -46.95 34.97
CA SER A 204 -26.57 -47.12 35.95
C SER A 204 -27.04 -47.90 37.19
N PRO A 205 -26.14 -48.47 38.02
CA PRO A 205 -25.57 -47.68 39.13
C PRO A 205 -24.12 -48.08 39.57
N SER A 206 -23.56 -47.31 40.51
CA SER A 206 -22.24 -47.54 41.13
C SER A 206 -22.32 -47.91 42.64
N PRO A 207 -21.36 -48.67 43.19
CA PRO A 207 -20.97 -48.64 44.61
C PRO A 207 -19.73 -47.72 44.79
N LYS A 208 -19.60 -46.84 45.80
CA LYS A 208 -19.70 -46.97 47.28
C LYS A 208 -18.48 -47.68 47.91
N ARG A 209 -18.03 -47.37 49.14
CA ARG A 209 -18.51 -46.46 50.22
C ARG A 209 -17.25 -45.93 50.98
N SER A 210 -17.21 -44.85 51.76
CA SER A 210 -18.27 -43.97 52.29
C SER A 210 -17.97 -42.47 51.98
N LYS A 211 -17.75 -41.47 52.86
CA LYS A 211 -17.69 -41.36 54.35
C LYS A 211 -18.54 -40.20 54.91
N THR A 212 -17.99 -39.31 55.74
CA THR A 212 -18.73 -38.55 56.78
C THR A 212 -17.99 -37.28 57.22
N LEU A 213 -18.56 -36.22 57.81
CA LEU A 213 -19.92 -35.64 58.07
C LEU A 213 -19.64 -34.27 58.78
N ALA A 214 -20.47 -33.22 58.85
CA ALA A 214 -21.72 -32.84 58.17
C ALA A 214 -22.09 -31.37 58.49
N ALA A 215 -23.01 -30.80 57.67
CA ALA A 215 -24.09 -29.88 58.10
C ALA A 215 -23.71 -28.44 58.56
N LYS A 216 -24.62 -27.44 58.54
CA LYS A 216 -26.07 -27.40 58.23
C LYS A 216 -26.49 -26.09 57.51
N SER A 217 -27.79 -25.86 57.34
CA SER A 217 -28.43 -24.92 56.40
C SER A 217 -29.27 -23.78 57.04
N ASP A 218 -29.82 -22.90 56.19
CA ASP A 218 -31.17 -22.26 56.27
C ASP A 218 -31.34 -20.71 56.42
N THR A 219 -31.84 -20.09 55.33
CA THR A 219 -33.15 -19.36 55.24
C THR A 219 -33.37 -17.88 55.72
N VAL A 220 -33.39 -16.95 54.75
CA VAL A 220 -34.40 -15.87 54.44
C VAL A 220 -34.63 -14.64 55.39
N SER A 221 -35.10 -13.52 54.78
CA SER A 221 -35.59 -12.21 55.32
C SER A 221 -34.55 -11.07 55.31
N GLN A 222 -34.77 -9.80 54.87
CA GLN A 222 -35.87 -8.81 54.93
C GLN A 222 -36.13 -8.20 56.34
N THR A 223 -36.27 -6.87 56.58
CA THR A 223 -36.26 -5.64 55.72
C THR A 223 -35.52 -4.43 56.39
N ASP A 224 -35.45 -3.28 55.69
CA ASP A 224 -35.34 -1.87 56.17
C ASP A 224 -34.19 -1.39 57.11
N GLY A 225 -33.72 -0.12 57.07
CA GLY A 225 -33.99 0.96 56.11
C GLY A 225 -33.47 2.37 56.53
N LYS A 226 -33.20 3.24 55.54
CA LYS A 226 -33.04 4.73 55.57
C LYS A 226 -31.82 5.42 56.26
N LYS A 227 -30.99 6.04 55.40
CA LYS A 227 -30.50 7.47 55.47
C LYS A 227 -29.46 7.83 56.59
N LYS A 228 -28.58 8.86 56.46
CA LYS A 228 -28.42 9.97 55.48
C LYS A 228 -26.98 10.59 55.52
N ARG A 229 -26.46 11.02 54.36
CA ARG A 229 -25.59 12.21 54.08
C ARG A 229 -24.25 12.48 54.84
N SER A 230 -23.17 12.44 54.05
CA SER A 230 -22.07 13.44 53.86
C SER A 230 -22.34 14.92 54.28
N PRO A 231 -21.33 15.81 54.52
CA PRO A 231 -20.05 15.89 53.77
C PRO A 231 -18.77 16.37 54.51
N SER A 232 -17.65 16.39 53.77
CA SER A 232 -16.34 17.05 54.04
C SER A 232 -16.33 18.56 53.67
N PRO A 233 -15.39 19.43 54.13
CA PRO A 233 -14.07 19.58 53.43
C PRO A 233 -12.84 20.22 54.18
N THR A 234 -11.67 20.18 53.50
CA THR A 234 -10.53 21.17 53.45
C THR A 234 -9.44 21.37 54.55
N LYS A 235 -8.16 21.21 54.11
CA LYS A 235 -6.92 22.07 54.28
C LYS A 235 -6.37 22.39 55.71
N ALA A 236 -5.05 22.56 55.98
CA ALA A 236 -3.80 22.45 55.18
C ALA A 236 -2.48 22.51 56.02
N LYS A 237 -1.34 22.09 55.39
CA LYS A 237 0.09 22.51 55.56
C LYS A 237 0.89 22.36 56.90
N GLY A 238 2.10 21.79 56.74
CA GLY A 238 3.34 22.10 57.51
C GLY A 238 3.95 20.91 58.28
N GLN A 239 5.26 20.85 58.62
CA GLN A 239 6.50 21.24 57.92
C GLN A 239 7.69 20.46 58.53
N ALA A 240 8.67 20.05 57.70
CA ALA A 240 10.01 19.47 57.96
C ALA A 240 10.49 19.05 59.38
N SER A 241 11.10 17.85 59.47
CA SER A 241 12.36 17.60 60.22
C SER A 241 13.01 16.24 59.87
N GLN A 242 14.35 16.20 59.87
CA GLN A 242 15.18 15.01 60.18
C GLN A 242 16.01 15.37 61.45
N PRO A 243 16.65 14.42 62.16
CA PRO A 243 18.00 14.00 61.76
C PRO A 243 18.45 12.57 62.12
N GLU A 244 19.66 12.25 61.66
CA GLU A 244 20.71 11.43 62.30
C GLU A 244 20.82 9.90 62.12
N GLU A 245 22.08 9.49 62.11
CA GLU A 245 22.62 8.19 61.71
C GLU A 245 23.00 7.32 62.92
N LYS A 246 23.34 6.03 62.70
CA LYS A 246 24.61 5.47 63.20
C LYS A 246 25.05 4.14 62.54
N LYS A 247 26.29 4.17 62.01
CA LYS A 247 27.34 3.14 61.96
C LYS A 247 27.11 1.80 61.21
N GLN A 248 27.92 1.62 60.17
CA GLN A 248 28.44 0.31 59.72
C GLN A 248 29.56 -0.20 60.66
N PRO A 249 29.95 -1.48 60.52
CA PRO A 249 31.35 -1.89 60.63
C PRO A 249 31.91 -2.45 59.31
N ALA A 250 33.09 -1.95 58.93
CA ALA A 250 33.99 -2.55 57.93
C ALA A 250 34.81 -3.70 58.60
N SER A 251 35.49 -4.64 57.91
CA SER A 251 35.49 -5.15 56.53
C SER A 251 36.46 -6.35 56.47
N LEU A 252 36.38 -7.28 55.49
CA LEU A 252 37.53 -8.14 55.15
C LEU A 252 37.49 -8.74 53.71
N LYS A 253 38.06 -7.96 52.78
CA LYS A 253 38.86 -8.35 51.58
C LYS A 253 38.43 -9.53 50.64
N ASN A 254 38.23 -9.13 49.39
CA ASN A 254 38.75 -9.75 48.15
C ASN A 254 38.18 -11.09 47.62
N ALA A 255 37.18 -10.96 46.75
CA ALA A 255 37.17 -11.65 45.45
C ALA A 255 36.70 -10.64 44.38
N LYS A 256 37.28 -10.67 43.17
CA LYS A 256 36.80 -9.83 42.05
C LYS A 256 35.49 -10.41 41.50
N PRO A 257 34.37 -9.67 41.48
CA PRO A 257 33.27 -9.98 40.57
C PRO A 257 33.70 -9.60 39.15
N THR A 258 33.56 -10.51 38.20
CA THR A 258 33.57 -10.16 36.77
C THR A 258 32.30 -9.37 36.44
N ASP A 259 32.43 -8.28 35.70
CA ASP A 259 31.29 -7.44 35.33
C ASP A 259 30.16 -8.20 34.61
N SER A 260 28.94 -7.70 34.75
CA SER A 260 27.73 -8.38 34.31
C SER A 260 26.88 -7.48 33.39
N PRO A 261 26.27 -8.03 32.31
CA PRO A 261 25.70 -7.23 31.21
C PRO A 261 24.50 -6.34 31.57
N LYS A 262 24.07 -6.31 32.84
CA LYS A 262 22.98 -5.44 33.33
C LYS A 262 23.43 -4.01 33.65
N SER A 263 24.72 -3.76 33.83
CA SER A 263 25.26 -2.40 34.02
C SER A 263 25.33 -1.64 32.69
N GLU A 264 26.00 -2.24 31.71
CA GLU A 264 26.15 -1.74 30.33
C GLU A 264 24.79 -1.41 29.68
N GLU A 265 23.81 -2.32 29.83
CA GLU A 265 22.43 -2.17 29.35
C GLU A 265 21.76 -0.88 29.85
N LYS A 266 21.89 -0.57 31.14
CA LYS A 266 21.34 0.67 31.72
C LYS A 266 22.12 1.89 31.27
N ASN A 267 23.45 1.78 31.10
CA ASN A 267 24.27 2.91 30.68
C ASN A 267 23.92 3.36 29.26
N THR A 268 23.96 2.46 28.28
CA THR A 268 23.60 2.76 26.88
C THR A 268 22.16 3.27 26.74
N THR A 269 21.20 2.72 27.50
CA THR A 269 19.79 3.13 27.40
C THR A 269 19.49 4.48 28.06
N LEU A 270 20.27 4.88 29.08
CA LEU A 270 20.25 6.24 29.62
C LEU A 270 20.95 7.23 28.68
N GLU A 271 22.12 6.86 28.15
CA GLU A 271 22.90 7.69 27.24
C GLU A 271 22.08 8.08 26.01
N LEU A 272 21.43 7.11 25.34
CA LEU A 272 20.59 7.36 24.16
C LEU A 272 19.43 8.36 24.40
N LYS A 273 19.03 8.62 25.66
CA LYS A 273 18.00 9.61 26.01
C LYS A 273 18.54 11.02 26.32
N LYS A 274 19.86 11.22 26.39
CA LYS A 274 20.47 12.54 26.57
C LYS A 274 20.28 13.45 25.35
N LYS A 275 20.34 14.76 25.58
CA LYS A 275 19.96 15.75 24.57
C LYS A 275 21.16 16.44 23.93
N GLY A 276 21.09 16.66 22.62
CA GLY A 276 22.06 17.44 21.85
C GLY A 276 23.52 17.19 22.22
N SER A 277 24.17 18.18 22.84
CA SER A 277 25.58 18.15 23.25
C SER A 277 25.88 17.40 24.56
N GLU A 278 24.87 16.99 25.33
CA GLU A 278 25.04 16.15 26.54
C GLU A 278 25.34 14.69 26.20
N PHE A 279 24.92 14.27 25.00
CA PHE A 279 25.10 12.91 24.46
C PHE A 279 26.53 12.69 23.97
N ASP A 280 27.20 11.68 24.53
CA ASP A 280 28.46 11.15 24.00
C ASP A 280 28.20 9.91 23.11
N PRO A 281 28.46 9.99 21.80
CA PRO A 281 28.35 8.84 20.89
C PRO A 281 29.20 7.63 21.31
N MET A 282 30.30 7.85 22.03
CA MET A 282 31.23 6.81 22.49
C MET A 282 30.74 6.12 23.77
N ALA A 283 30.26 6.87 24.77
CA ALA A 283 29.67 6.29 25.99
C ALA A 283 28.44 5.41 25.73
N ALA A 284 27.72 5.64 24.62
CA ALA A 284 26.60 4.80 24.20
C ALA A 284 27.06 3.44 23.60
N ALA A 285 28.30 3.33 23.12
CA ALA A 285 28.83 2.15 22.46
C ALA A 285 29.50 1.17 23.45
N TYR A 286 29.14 -0.11 23.34
CA TYR A 286 29.73 -1.23 24.08
C TYR A 286 30.54 -2.19 23.18
N TRP A 287 30.93 -1.70 22.00
CA TRP A 287 31.83 -2.34 21.04
C TRP A 287 32.96 -1.34 20.69
N LYS A 288 34.08 -1.82 20.16
CA LYS A 288 35.18 -0.92 19.77
C LYS A 288 34.92 -0.29 18.39
N PRO A 289 35.42 0.92 18.10
CA PRO A 289 35.38 1.49 16.76
C PRO A 289 35.94 0.52 15.70
N GLY A 290 35.23 0.39 14.59
CA GLY A 290 35.53 -0.57 13.52
C GLY A 290 35.06 -2.02 13.79
N GLU A 291 34.61 -2.37 15.00
CA GLU A 291 33.89 -3.63 15.22
C GLU A 291 32.45 -3.52 14.68
N PRO A 292 31.87 -4.56 14.05
CA PRO A 292 30.50 -4.51 13.54
C PRO A 292 29.45 -4.27 14.63
N VAL A 293 28.51 -3.37 14.37
CA VAL A 293 27.55 -2.88 15.37
C VAL A 293 26.61 -4.01 15.80
N PRO A 294 26.50 -4.33 17.11
CA PRO A 294 25.58 -5.35 17.60
C PRO A 294 24.12 -5.00 17.28
N PHE A 295 23.34 -5.95 16.77
CA PHE A 295 21.92 -5.72 16.47
C PHE A 295 21.11 -5.39 17.73
N LEU A 296 21.51 -5.95 18.88
CA LEU A 296 20.99 -5.61 20.20
C LEU A 296 21.03 -4.10 20.54
N PHE A 297 22.00 -3.33 20.03
CA PHE A 297 22.04 -1.86 20.21
C PHE A 297 20.81 -1.20 19.58
N LEU A 298 20.57 -1.50 18.30
CA LEU A 298 19.39 -1.01 17.57
C LEU A 298 18.10 -1.59 18.19
N ALA A 299 18.05 -2.87 18.53
CA ALA A 299 16.88 -3.49 19.15
C ALA A 299 16.49 -2.83 20.49
N ARG A 300 17.47 -2.47 21.33
CA ARG A 300 17.24 -1.74 22.59
C ARG A 300 16.77 -0.31 22.34
N ALA A 301 17.34 0.41 21.38
CA ALA A 301 16.86 1.74 20.99
C ALA A 301 15.40 1.70 20.46
N LEU A 302 15.05 0.65 19.71
CA LEU A 302 13.67 0.42 19.23
C LEU A 302 12.71 0.07 20.38
N ASP A 303 13.17 -0.66 21.40
CA ASP A 303 12.39 -0.91 22.63
C ASP A 303 12.21 0.36 23.46
N LEU A 304 13.21 1.24 23.57
CA LEU A 304 13.04 2.58 24.16
C LEU A 304 11.99 3.38 23.39
N ILE A 305 12.13 3.49 22.07
CA ILE A 305 11.17 4.19 21.18
C ILE A 305 9.76 3.62 21.33
N SER A 306 9.60 2.31 21.56
CA SER A 306 8.29 1.68 21.75
C SER A 306 7.53 2.16 22.99
N ASN A 307 8.24 2.73 23.98
CA ASN A 307 7.68 3.27 25.22
C ASN A 307 7.52 4.80 25.19
N GLU A 308 7.93 5.47 24.10
CA GLU A 308 7.84 6.92 23.94
C GLU A 308 6.63 7.31 23.08
N SER A 309 5.83 8.29 23.53
CA SER A 309 4.75 8.87 22.73
C SER A 309 5.19 10.12 21.96
N GLY A 310 6.17 10.85 22.49
CA GLY A 310 6.66 12.12 21.94
C GLY A 310 7.54 11.94 20.71
N ARG A 311 7.03 12.33 19.53
CA ARG A 311 7.78 12.22 18.26
C ARG A 311 9.16 12.88 18.29
N ILE A 312 9.32 13.98 19.01
CA ILE A 312 10.61 14.66 19.17
C ILE A 312 11.62 13.73 19.87
N VAL A 313 11.24 13.12 21.00
CA VAL A 313 12.08 12.17 21.76
C VAL A 313 12.40 10.92 20.92
N ILE A 314 11.44 10.40 20.14
CA ILE A 314 11.68 9.29 19.19
C ILE A 314 12.73 9.69 18.13
N THR A 315 12.70 10.93 17.66
CA THR A 315 13.67 11.44 16.67
C THR A 315 15.05 11.62 17.31
N GLU A 316 15.10 12.12 18.54
CA GLU A 316 16.32 12.35 19.33
C GLU A 316 17.04 11.04 19.67
N ILE A 317 16.33 10.02 20.18
CA ILE A 317 16.88 8.67 20.44
C ILE A 317 17.46 8.05 19.16
N LEU A 318 16.75 8.16 18.02
CA LEU A 318 17.22 7.60 16.76
C LEU A 318 18.36 8.41 16.13
N SER A 319 18.40 9.73 16.35
CA SER A 319 19.52 10.60 15.98
C SER A 319 20.77 10.18 16.75
N ASN A 320 20.64 9.94 18.06
CA ASN A 320 21.70 9.44 18.93
C ASN A 320 22.22 8.05 18.49
N VAL A 321 21.34 7.13 18.09
CA VAL A 321 21.74 5.85 17.44
C VAL A 321 22.60 6.08 16.21
N PHE A 322 22.17 6.96 15.29
CA PHE A 322 22.93 7.24 14.07
C PHE A 322 24.26 7.95 14.36
N ARG A 323 24.32 8.88 15.34
CA ARG A 323 25.55 9.54 15.80
C ARG A 323 26.57 8.52 16.32
N THR A 324 26.14 7.54 17.13
CA THR A 324 27.02 6.46 17.61
C THR A 324 27.54 5.60 16.46
N VAL A 325 26.70 5.22 15.48
CA VAL A 325 27.17 4.42 14.33
C VAL A 325 28.11 5.23 13.44
N MET A 326 27.82 6.52 13.17
CA MET A 326 28.71 7.46 12.46
C MET A 326 30.06 7.68 13.17
N ALA A 327 30.08 7.64 14.51
CA ALA A 327 31.31 7.84 15.29
C ALA A 327 32.17 6.57 15.43
N THR A 328 31.56 5.38 15.41
CA THR A 328 32.25 4.10 15.72
C THR A 328 32.50 3.22 14.50
N THR A 329 31.48 2.99 13.66
CA THR A 329 31.53 2.01 12.56
C THR A 329 30.63 2.51 11.40
N PRO A 330 31.09 3.50 10.61
CA PRO A 330 30.24 4.21 9.63
C PRO A 330 29.59 3.32 8.58
N ASP A 331 30.24 2.23 8.18
CA ASP A 331 29.76 1.30 7.14
C ASP A 331 28.42 0.63 7.53
N ASP A 332 28.20 0.39 8.82
CA ASP A 332 26.96 -0.18 9.35
C ASP A 332 25.80 0.85 9.40
N LEU A 333 26.03 2.14 9.11
CA LEU A 333 24.99 3.17 9.07
C LEU A 333 23.93 2.83 8.00
N LEU A 334 24.34 2.37 6.82
CA LEU A 334 23.42 1.98 5.75
C LEU A 334 22.46 0.88 6.21
N ALA A 335 22.98 -0.13 6.92
CA ALA A 335 22.18 -1.21 7.46
C ALA A 335 21.27 -0.73 8.60
N THR A 336 21.78 0.17 9.45
CA THR A 336 21.02 0.78 10.57
C THR A 336 19.85 1.61 10.05
N VAL A 337 20.06 2.43 9.02
CA VAL A 337 19.00 3.24 8.37
C VAL A 337 17.95 2.34 7.72
N TYR A 338 18.34 1.29 7.00
CA TYR A 338 17.40 0.36 6.36
C TYR A 338 16.49 -0.33 7.38
N LEU A 339 17.05 -0.93 8.44
CA LEU A 339 16.26 -1.62 9.45
C LEU A 339 15.41 -0.64 10.28
N SER A 340 15.91 0.57 10.57
CA SER A 340 15.12 1.64 11.21
C SER A 340 13.95 2.11 10.35
N ALA A 341 14.14 2.16 9.03
CA ALA A 341 13.08 2.45 8.06
C ALA A 341 12.12 1.28 7.80
N ASN A 342 12.33 0.11 8.44
CA ASN A 342 11.55 -1.12 8.20
C ASN A 342 11.58 -1.55 6.71
N ARG A 343 12.75 -1.40 6.06
CA ARG A 343 13.00 -1.79 4.67
C ARG A 343 14.27 -2.64 4.57
N ILE A 344 14.43 -3.33 3.46
CA ILE A 344 15.64 -4.13 3.15
C ILE A 344 16.31 -3.76 1.83
N ALA A 345 15.61 -3.01 0.97
CA ALA A 345 16.03 -2.58 -0.36
C ALA A 345 15.24 -1.31 -0.76
N PRO A 346 15.64 -0.59 -1.80
CA PRO A 346 14.79 0.41 -2.46
C PRO A 346 13.45 -0.19 -2.93
N PRO A 347 12.32 0.56 -2.89
CA PRO A 347 11.00 0.01 -3.25
C PRO A 347 10.90 -0.49 -4.70
N HIS A 348 11.56 0.23 -5.61
CA HIS A 348 11.48 0.05 -7.06
C HIS A 348 12.19 -1.20 -7.58
N GLU A 349 13.04 -1.83 -6.78
CA GLU A 349 13.67 -3.13 -7.10
C GLU A 349 12.69 -4.30 -6.91
N GLY A 350 11.54 -4.11 -6.24
CA GLY A 350 10.54 -5.15 -6.01
C GLY A 350 10.98 -6.27 -5.05
N ILE A 351 12.02 -6.04 -4.25
CA ILE A 351 12.59 -7.05 -3.34
C ILE A 351 11.73 -7.19 -2.08
N GLU A 352 10.79 -8.13 -2.13
CA GLU A 352 9.94 -8.54 -0.99
C GLU A 352 10.54 -9.75 -0.25
N LEU A 353 10.39 -9.82 1.08
CA LEU A 353 10.77 -11.01 1.86
C LEU A 353 9.98 -12.26 1.44
N GLY A 354 8.69 -12.09 1.09
CA GLY A 354 7.78 -13.19 0.75
C GLY A 354 7.45 -14.08 1.95
N ILE A 355 7.36 -13.51 3.15
CA ILE A 355 7.14 -14.21 4.43
C ILE A 355 5.76 -13.87 4.98
N GLY A 356 4.90 -14.88 5.12
CA GLY A 356 3.60 -14.75 5.78
C GLY A 356 3.67 -15.10 7.28
N ASP A 357 2.68 -14.65 8.04
CA ASP A 357 2.62 -14.86 9.51
C ASP A 357 2.67 -16.36 9.88
N ALA A 358 2.14 -17.27 9.04
CA ALA A 358 2.25 -18.72 9.23
C ALA A 358 3.71 -19.24 9.13
N SER A 359 4.50 -18.76 8.17
CA SER A 359 5.92 -19.11 8.03
C SER A 359 6.73 -18.61 9.24
N VAL A 360 6.36 -17.47 9.80
CA VAL A 360 6.95 -16.93 11.04
C VAL A 360 6.57 -17.78 12.25
N ILE A 361 5.29 -18.13 12.40
CA ILE A 361 4.80 -19.02 13.49
C ILE A 361 5.56 -20.36 13.48
N ARG A 362 5.70 -20.99 12.31
CA ARG A 362 6.45 -22.24 12.18
C ARG A 362 7.95 -22.06 12.46
N ALA A 363 8.56 -20.95 12.04
CA ALA A 363 9.96 -20.66 12.35
C ALA A 363 10.19 -20.44 13.85
N LEU A 364 9.27 -19.78 14.55
CA LEU A 364 9.29 -19.60 16.01
C LEU A 364 9.09 -20.92 16.75
N ALA A 365 8.15 -21.75 16.29
CA ALA A 365 7.90 -23.10 16.81
C ALA A 365 9.16 -23.99 16.68
N GLU A 366 9.77 -24.05 15.50
CA GLU A 366 11.01 -24.80 15.26
C GLU A 366 12.23 -24.21 15.99
N ALA A 367 12.35 -22.89 16.13
CA ALA A 367 13.47 -22.24 16.82
C ALA A 367 13.43 -22.43 18.34
N TYR A 368 12.24 -22.41 18.94
CA TYR A 368 12.05 -22.42 20.39
C TYR A 368 11.41 -23.70 20.94
N GLY A 369 11.30 -24.76 20.12
CA GLY A 369 10.81 -26.08 20.55
C GLY A 369 9.36 -26.08 21.02
N ARG A 370 8.52 -25.17 20.48
CA ARG A 370 7.10 -25.04 20.86
C ARG A 370 6.20 -25.66 19.79
N LYS A 371 5.00 -26.10 20.18
CA LYS A 371 3.92 -26.41 19.23
C LYS A 371 3.39 -25.12 18.59
N GLU A 372 3.06 -25.14 17.29
CA GLU A 372 2.43 -24.00 16.62
C GLU A 372 1.11 -23.57 17.27
N GLU A 373 0.34 -24.51 17.82
CA GLU A 373 -0.92 -24.27 18.54
C GLU A 373 -0.74 -23.28 19.69
N HIS A 374 0.34 -23.46 20.49
CA HIS A 374 0.65 -22.55 21.59
C HIS A 374 1.11 -21.18 21.07
N VAL A 375 1.91 -21.14 20.00
CA VAL A 375 2.32 -19.86 19.36
C VAL A 375 1.11 -19.09 18.79
N LYS A 376 0.09 -19.80 18.28
CA LYS A 376 -1.18 -19.23 17.81
C LYS A 376 -2.06 -18.73 18.97
N LYS A 377 -2.12 -19.46 20.10
CA LYS A 377 -2.81 -19.02 21.33
C LYS A 377 -2.18 -17.74 21.90
N ASP A 378 -0.88 -17.74 22.13
CA ASP A 378 -0.14 -16.56 22.61
C ASP A 378 -0.30 -15.36 21.66
N LEU A 379 -0.43 -15.59 20.35
CA LEU A 379 -0.70 -14.52 19.36
C LEU A 379 -2.10 -13.90 19.52
N LYS A 380 -3.14 -14.68 19.86
CA LYS A 380 -4.48 -14.13 20.13
C LYS A 380 -4.49 -13.33 21.45
N GLU A 381 -3.69 -13.73 22.43
CA GLU A 381 -3.57 -13.04 23.72
C GLU A 381 -2.70 -11.77 23.66
N LEU A 382 -1.55 -11.80 22.97
CA LEU A 382 -0.61 -10.67 22.90
C LEU A 382 -0.77 -9.78 21.66
N GLY A 383 -1.51 -10.23 20.64
CA GLY A 383 -1.76 -9.50 19.39
C GLY A 383 -0.54 -9.27 18.48
N ASP A 384 0.66 -9.71 18.87
CA ASP A 384 1.95 -9.40 18.24
C ASP A 384 2.93 -10.57 18.30
N LEU A 385 3.32 -11.13 17.15
CA LEU A 385 4.29 -12.24 17.10
C LEU A 385 5.68 -11.84 17.64
N GLY A 386 6.05 -10.56 17.64
CA GLY A 386 7.28 -10.10 18.26
C GLY A 386 7.27 -10.25 19.78
N LEU A 387 6.13 -10.00 20.43
CA LEU A 387 5.97 -10.23 21.86
C LEU A 387 5.98 -11.74 22.17
N VAL A 388 5.29 -12.54 21.36
CA VAL A 388 5.34 -14.02 21.44
C VAL A 388 6.78 -14.53 21.28
N ALA A 389 7.59 -13.94 20.39
CA ALA A 389 8.99 -14.31 20.19
C ALA A 389 9.88 -13.99 21.42
N LYS A 390 9.75 -12.80 22.02
CA LYS A 390 10.51 -12.40 23.22
C LYS A 390 10.13 -13.26 24.44
N ALA A 391 8.84 -13.55 24.61
CA ALA A 391 8.35 -14.47 25.64
C ALA A 391 8.86 -15.91 25.41
N SER A 392 8.78 -16.42 24.18
CA SER A 392 9.25 -17.77 23.82
C SER A 392 10.76 -17.95 23.96
N ARG A 393 11.55 -16.89 23.74
CA ARG A 393 13.01 -16.95 23.93
C ARG A 393 13.38 -17.06 25.41
N SER A 394 12.70 -16.32 26.26
CA SER A 394 13.01 -16.17 27.69
C SER A 394 12.86 -17.46 28.50
N SER A 395 12.08 -18.44 28.02
CA SER A 395 11.89 -19.74 28.66
C SER A 395 12.94 -20.80 28.29
N GLN A 396 13.81 -20.55 27.30
CA GLN A 396 14.83 -21.51 26.87
C GLN A 396 16.22 -21.24 27.48
N LYS A 397 16.82 -22.26 28.11
CA LYS A 397 18.24 -22.30 28.45
C LYS A 397 19.03 -22.95 27.31
N MET A 398 20.07 -22.27 26.81
CA MET A 398 20.99 -22.79 25.80
C MET A 398 22.26 -23.35 26.47
N MET A 399 22.76 -24.51 26.02
CA MET A 399 24.05 -25.04 26.48
C MET A 399 25.26 -24.26 25.94
N PHE A 400 25.13 -23.68 24.74
CA PHE A 400 26.16 -22.85 24.12
C PHE A 400 25.58 -21.50 23.69
N LYS A 401 26.34 -20.41 23.91
CA LYS A 401 25.98 -19.09 23.40
C LYS A 401 26.40 -18.97 21.93
N PRO A 402 25.48 -18.73 20.97
CA PRO A 402 25.85 -18.43 19.59
C PRO A 402 26.56 -17.07 19.48
N LYS A 403 27.29 -16.84 18.38
CA LYS A 403 27.85 -15.51 18.09
C LYS A 403 26.71 -14.47 17.99
N PRO A 404 26.83 -13.30 18.65
CA PRO A 404 25.84 -12.23 18.59
C PRO A 404 25.42 -11.84 17.16
N LEU A 405 24.25 -11.25 17.06
CA LEU A 405 23.78 -10.65 15.82
C LEU A 405 24.40 -9.25 15.65
N THR A 406 24.67 -8.87 14.41
CA THR A 406 25.14 -7.53 14.04
C THR A 406 24.17 -6.94 13.02
N ILE A 407 24.06 -5.62 12.96
CA ILE A 407 23.05 -4.93 12.13
C ILE A 407 23.20 -5.35 10.65
N SER A 408 24.42 -5.32 10.11
CA SER A 408 24.71 -5.78 8.74
C SER A 408 24.51 -7.28 8.52
N ARG A 409 24.70 -8.14 9.54
CA ARG A 409 24.35 -9.58 9.45
C ARG A 409 22.84 -9.79 9.36
N VAL A 410 22.04 -9.01 10.09
CA VAL A 410 20.57 -9.09 10.03
C VAL A 410 20.07 -8.62 8.66
N LEU A 411 20.51 -7.45 8.18
CA LEU A 411 20.09 -6.95 6.86
C LEU A 411 20.54 -7.87 5.71
N SER A 412 21.79 -8.36 5.71
CA SER A 412 22.26 -9.28 4.66
C SER A 412 21.50 -10.62 4.68
N THR A 413 21.15 -11.14 5.86
CA THR A 413 20.30 -12.34 5.98
C THR A 413 18.89 -12.07 5.44
N PHE A 414 18.30 -10.90 5.70
CA PHE A 414 17.01 -10.52 5.11
C PHE A 414 17.08 -10.32 3.58
N ARG A 415 18.12 -9.66 3.05
CA ARG A 415 18.40 -9.54 1.61
C ARG A 415 18.57 -10.93 0.96
N THR A 416 19.11 -11.92 1.67
CA THR A 416 19.20 -13.32 1.23
C THR A 416 17.84 -14.02 1.25
N ILE A 417 17.07 -13.90 2.35
CA ILE A 417 15.71 -14.44 2.47
C ILE A 417 14.82 -13.95 1.34
N ALA A 418 14.89 -12.67 0.95
CA ALA A 418 14.12 -12.13 -0.15
C ALA A 418 14.48 -12.74 -1.52
N LYS A 419 15.77 -12.97 -1.78
CA LYS A 419 16.28 -13.54 -3.05
C LYS A 419 16.03 -15.04 -3.21
N GLU A 420 15.82 -15.77 -2.13
CA GLU A 420 15.50 -17.21 -2.19
C GLU A 420 14.18 -17.48 -2.91
N SER A 421 14.24 -18.35 -3.93
CA SER A 421 13.18 -18.62 -4.89
C SER A 421 13.29 -20.02 -5.49
N GLY A 422 12.26 -20.47 -6.23
CA GLY A 422 12.20 -21.82 -6.78
C GLY A 422 11.86 -22.90 -5.76
N LYS A 423 12.16 -24.16 -6.10
CA LYS A 423 11.88 -25.33 -5.26
C LYS A 423 12.65 -25.24 -3.93
N ASP A 424 12.05 -25.76 -2.86
CA ASP A 424 12.62 -25.85 -1.50
C ASP A 424 12.98 -24.48 -0.84
N SER A 425 12.71 -23.36 -1.52
CA SER A 425 12.98 -22.00 -1.05
C SER A 425 12.29 -21.63 0.27
N GLN A 426 11.09 -22.14 0.52
CA GLN A 426 10.37 -21.93 1.79
C GLN A 426 11.08 -22.59 2.98
N ASP A 427 11.74 -23.73 2.79
CA ASP A 427 12.54 -24.39 3.83
C ASP A 427 13.84 -23.65 4.09
N LYS A 428 14.51 -23.16 3.03
CA LYS A 428 15.70 -22.30 3.18
C LYS A 428 15.37 -20.99 3.90
N LYS A 429 14.33 -20.25 3.45
CA LYS A 429 13.83 -19.02 4.11
C LYS A 429 13.57 -19.26 5.59
N ARG A 430 12.88 -20.36 5.94
CA ARG A 430 12.62 -20.74 7.34
C ARG A 430 13.89 -21.05 8.12
N ASN A 431 14.87 -21.75 7.52
CA ASN A 431 16.15 -22.05 8.16
C ASN A 431 16.98 -20.79 8.43
N HIS A 432 16.97 -19.79 7.53
CA HIS A 432 17.59 -18.48 7.79
C HIS A 432 16.90 -17.74 8.95
N ILE A 433 15.56 -17.71 8.97
CA ILE A 433 14.79 -17.09 10.07
C ILE A 433 15.10 -17.78 11.41
N LYS A 434 15.07 -19.12 11.45
CA LYS A 434 15.45 -19.92 12.61
C LYS A 434 16.89 -19.62 13.07
N GLY A 435 17.83 -19.48 12.14
CA GLY A 435 19.22 -19.10 12.43
C GLY A 435 19.36 -17.73 13.11
N LEU A 436 18.52 -16.75 12.74
CA LEU A 436 18.44 -15.47 13.44
C LEU A 436 17.78 -15.62 14.82
N LEU A 437 16.64 -16.29 14.92
CA LEU A 437 15.87 -16.46 16.16
C LEU A 437 16.62 -17.23 17.26
N VAL A 438 17.42 -18.23 16.88
CA VAL A 438 18.29 -19.00 17.79
C VAL A 438 19.50 -18.16 18.24
N ALA A 439 20.02 -17.29 17.37
CA ALA A 439 21.11 -16.37 17.72
C ALA A 439 20.67 -15.20 18.60
N ALA A 440 19.40 -14.79 18.49
CA ALA A 440 18.82 -13.65 19.17
C ALA A 440 18.77 -13.78 20.70
N THR A 441 18.93 -12.64 21.37
CA THR A 441 18.94 -12.44 22.82
C THR A 441 18.06 -11.26 23.23
N ASP A 442 17.66 -11.20 24.51
CA ASP A 442 16.93 -10.05 25.08
C ASP A 442 15.72 -9.62 24.21
N CYS A 443 15.70 -8.40 23.67
CA CYS A 443 14.62 -7.89 22.83
C CYS A 443 14.81 -8.15 21.33
N GLU A 444 15.95 -8.70 20.88
CA GLU A 444 16.20 -9.00 19.47
C GLU A 444 15.13 -9.90 18.81
N PRO A 445 14.58 -10.96 19.46
CA PRO A 445 13.52 -11.78 18.87
C PRO A 445 12.28 -10.98 18.48
N GLN A 446 11.93 -9.95 19.26
CA GLN A 446 10.79 -9.08 19.02
C GLN A 446 10.98 -8.27 17.73
N TYR A 447 12.16 -7.67 17.58
CA TYR A 447 12.44 -6.80 16.43
C TYR A 447 12.77 -7.58 15.16
N ILE A 448 13.46 -8.71 15.24
CA ILE A 448 13.64 -9.62 14.10
C ILE A 448 12.27 -10.08 13.56
N THR A 449 11.37 -10.49 14.45
CA THR A 449 10.03 -10.96 14.07
C THR A 449 9.20 -9.83 13.46
N ARG A 450 9.19 -8.64 14.07
CA ARG A 450 8.48 -7.47 13.54
C ARG A 450 9.02 -6.99 12.18
N LEU A 451 10.34 -7.01 11.97
CA LEU A 451 10.98 -6.70 10.69
C LEU A 451 10.64 -7.75 9.61
N LEU A 452 10.65 -9.04 9.95
CA LEU A 452 10.26 -10.13 9.04
C LEU A 452 8.79 -10.04 8.59
N GLN A 453 7.91 -9.59 9.48
CA GLN A 453 6.52 -9.28 9.13
C GLN A 453 6.36 -7.90 8.44
N SER A 454 7.42 -7.09 8.41
CA SER A 454 7.42 -5.67 8.03
C SER A 454 6.41 -4.80 8.82
N LYS A 455 6.17 -5.15 10.09
CA LYS A 455 5.16 -4.56 10.99
C LYS A 455 5.79 -4.07 12.31
N MET A 456 6.57 -2.98 12.27
CA MET A 456 7.33 -2.50 13.44
C MET A 456 6.50 -2.04 14.64
N ARG A 457 5.32 -1.44 14.44
CA ARG A 457 4.33 -1.10 15.49
C ARG A 457 4.75 -0.13 16.62
N ILE A 458 6.00 0.34 16.66
CA ILE A 458 6.56 1.22 17.71
C ILE A 458 6.35 2.74 17.50
N GLY A 459 5.41 3.17 16.65
CA GLY A 459 5.20 4.60 16.34
C GLY A 459 6.28 5.27 15.46
N LEU A 460 7.48 4.67 15.35
CA LEU A 460 8.50 5.08 14.38
C LEU A 460 7.98 4.94 12.94
N ALA A 461 8.28 5.94 12.10
CA ALA A 461 7.92 6.00 10.69
C ALA A 461 9.10 6.51 9.87
N GLU A 462 9.15 6.15 8.59
CA GLU A 462 10.23 6.51 7.66
C GLU A 462 10.54 8.02 7.60
N LYS A 463 9.52 8.89 7.63
CA LYS A 463 9.72 10.36 7.70
C LYS A 463 10.36 10.85 9.01
N THR A 464 10.32 10.05 10.08
CA THR A 464 11.03 10.29 11.34
C THR A 464 12.47 9.77 11.27
N VAL A 465 12.70 8.63 10.60
CA VAL A 465 14.05 8.12 10.29
C VAL A 465 14.85 9.14 9.47
N GLN A 466 14.22 9.75 8.46
CA GLN A 466 14.79 10.83 7.66
C GLN A 466 15.12 12.09 8.49
N MET A 467 14.31 12.40 9.50
CA MET A 467 14.59 13.53 10.42
C MET A 467 15.78 13.22 11.33
N ALA A 468 15.80 12.04 11.93
CA ALA A 468 16.88 11.58 12.79
C ALA A 468 18.22 11.51 12.03
N LEU A 469 18.21 11.04 10.77
CA LEU A 469 19.42 10.99 9.93
C LEU A 469 19.95 12.39 9.59
N GLY A 470 19.06 13.34 9.28
CA GLY A 470 19.44 14.75 9.05
C GLY A 470 19.99 15.42 10.32
N GLN A 471 19.40 15.16 11.48
CA GLN A 471 19.88 15.66 12.77
C GLN A 471 21.25 15.06 13.15
N ALA A 472 21.41 13.74 13.00
CA ALA A 472 22.66 13.05 13.27
C ALA A 472 23.81 13.55 12.40
N ALA A 473 23.53 13.85 11.13
CA ALA A 473 24.48 14.45 10.22
C ALA A 473 24.96 15.83 10.69
N VAL A 474 24.07 16.71 11.16
CA VAL A 474 24.45 18.03 11.70
C VAL A 474 25.30 17.90 12.97
N TYR A 475 25.03 16.91 13.83
CA TYR A 475 25.87 16.62 15.01
C TYR A 475 27.21 15.94 14.70
N SER A 476 27.36 15.34 13.51
CA SER A 476 28.57 14.56 13.15
C SER A 476 29.43 15.25 12.07
N ASP A 477 28.93 16.30 11.42
CA ASP A 477 29.73 17.09 10.48
C ASP A 477 30.79 17.91 11.24
N LYS A 478 32.03 17.85 10.75
CA LYS A 478 33.16 18.63 11.27
C LYS A 478 33.28 19.99 10.59
N LYS A 479 32.52 20.23 9.52
CA LYS A 479 32.38 21.51 8.83
C LYS A 479 31.23 22.29 9.50
N SER A 480 31.38 23.62 9.61
CA SER A 480 30.26 24.45 10.07
C SER A 480 29.06 24.31 9.14
N SER A 481 27.86 24.40 9.70
CA SER A 481 26.66 24.68 8.91
C SER A 481 26.84 26.00 8.13
N PRO A 482 26.25 26.15 6.94
CA PRO A 482 26.31 27.41 6.20
C PRO A 482 25.73 28.57 7.04
N PRO A 483 26.35 29.76 7.06
CA PRO A 483 25.98 30.84 7.98
C PRO A 483 24.58 31.43 7.73
N GLU A 484 23.99 31.15 6.57
CA GLU A 484 22.63 31.56 6.18
C GLU A 484 21.53 30.67 6.81
N VAL A 485 21.87 29.49 7.34
CA VAL A 485 20.88 28.50 7.82
C VAL A 485 20.54 28.72 9.29
N GLN A 486 19.41 29.37 9.55
CA GLN A 486 18.96 29.72 10.91
C GLN A 486 18.59 28.51 11.78
N SER A 487 18.03 27.43 11.22
CA SER A 487 17.70 26.20 11.94
C SER A 487 18.32 24.94 11.30
N PRO A 488 19.64 24.70 11.49
CA PRO A 488 20.38 23.65 10.78
C PRO A 488 19.76 22.25 10.87
N PHE A 489 19.25 21.86 12.03
CA PHE A 489 18.59 20.57 12.25
C PHE A 489 17.30 20.38 11.44
N GLU A 490 16.56 21.45 11.18
CA GLU A 490 15.32 21.40 10.40
C GLU A 490 15.61 21.39 8.91
N GLU A 491 16.55 22.22 8.46
CA GLU A 491 16.95 22.30 7.06
C GLU A 491 17.66 21.01 6.60
N ALA A 492 18.57 20.46 7.41
CA ALA A 492 19.16 19.14 7.14
C ALA A 492 18.09 18.03 7.06
N ALA A 493 17.10 18.06 7.96
CA ALA A 493 15.96 17.14 7.93
C ALA A 493 14.98 17.40 6.76
N LYS A 494 15.00 18.58 6.15
CA LYS A 494 14.26 18.93 4.92
C LYS A 494 15.00 18.45 3.68
N ILE A 495 16.32 18.68 3.62
CA ILE A 495 17.23 18.17 2.58
C ILE A 495 17.11 16.64 2.47
N ILE A 496 17.26 15.88 3.56
CA ILE A 496 17.16 14.41 3.52
C ILE A 496 15.80 13.94 2.98
N LYS A 497 14.69 14.62 3.33
CA LYS A 497 13.35 14.28 2.82
C LYS A 497 13.20 14.58 1.33
N GLN A 498 13.69 15.73 0.87
CA GLN A 498 13.64 16.16 -0.53
C GLN A 498 14.51 15.27 -1.43
N VAL A 499 15.72 14.96 -0.97
CA VAL A 499 16.64 14.05 -1.65
C VAL A 499 16.02 12.64 -1.73
N TYR A 500 15.46 12.13 -0.63
CA TYR A 500 14.79 10.81 -0.65
C TYR A 500 13.52 10.79 -1.51
N SER A 501 12.74 11.88 -1.59
CA SER A 501 11.55 11.90 -2.43
C SER A 501 11.86 12.03 -3.93
N VAL A 502 13.07 12.48 -4.30
CA VAL A 502 13.58 12.49 -5.68
C VAL A 502 14.35 11.21 -6.04
N LEU A 503 15.07 10.62 -5.08
CA LEU A 503 15.93 9.44 -5.27
C LEU A 503 15.82 8.48 -4.05
N PRO A 504 14.76 7.66 -3.93
CA PRO A 504 14.49 6.82 -2.75
C PRO A 504 15.42 5.58 -2.62
N ILE A 505 16.74 5.81 -2.55
CA ILE A 505 17.80 4.79 -2.52
C ILE A 505 18.79 5.12 -1.39
N TYR A 506 18.68 4.45 -0.25
CA TYR A 506 19.63 4.67 0.86
C TYR A 506 21.04 4.16 0.50
N ASP A 507 21.19 3.13 -0.34
CA ASP A 507 22.50 2.67 -0.84
C ASP A 507 23.24 3.75 -1.69
N LYS A 508 22.57 4.84 -2.09
CA LYS A 508 23.21 6.05 -2.68
C LYS A 508 23.29 7.20 -1.68
N ILE A 509 22.20 7.48 -0.96
CA ILE A 509 22.11 8.63 -0.03
C ILE A 509 23.08 8.50 1.14
N VAL A 510 23.21 7.31 1.75
CA VAL A 510 24.03 7.15 2.97
C VAL A 510 25.53 7.29 2.69
N PRO A 511 26.12 6.68 1.65
CA PRO A 511 27.51 6.95 1.28
C PRO A 511 27.77 8.42 0.94
N ALA A 512 26.91 9.04 0.12
CA ALA A 512 27.04 10.46 -0.23
C ALA A 512 26.92 11.39 0.98
N LEU A 513 26.13 11.01 1.99
CA LEU A 513 25.99 11.75 3.25
C LEU A 513 27.27 11.69 4.09
N LEU A 514 27.89 10.51 4.19
CA LEU A 514 29.14 10.29 4.93
C LEU A 514 30.34 10.98 4.26
N GLU A 515 30.38 11.04 2.93
CA GLU A 515 31.46 11.66 2.15
C GLU A 515 31.32 13.19 2.06
N ALA A 516 30.18 13.68 1.57
CA ALA A 516 30.00 15.09 1.22
C ALA A 516 29.44 15.97 2.36
N GLY A 517 28.71 15.35 3.30
CA GLY A 517 27.90 16.04 4.32
C GLY A 517 26.50 16.41 3.81
N VAL A 518 25.55 16.61 4.74
CA VAL A 518 24.12 16.77 4.40
C VAL A 518 23.86 17.94 3.45
N TRP A 519 24.59 19.04 3.61
CA TRP A 519 24.43 20.28 2.85
C TRP A 519 24.62 20.10 1.34
N LYS A 520 25.43 19.13 0.91
CA LYS A 520 25.75 18.88 -0.51
C LYS A 520 24.93 17.76 -1.15
N LEU A 521 24.08 17.06 -0.39
CA LEU A 521 23.25 15.99 -0.95
C LEU A 521 22.34 16.40 -2.12
N PRO A 522 21.78 17.63 -2.21
CA PRO A 522 21.02 18.06 -3.40
C PRO A 522 21.87 18.15 -4.67
N GLU A 523 23.19 18.34 -4.54
CA GLU A 523 24.13 18.41 -5.68
C GLU A 523 24.47 17.01 -6.21
N THR A 524 24.58 16.01 -5.33
CA THR A 524 25.03 14.65 -5.65
C THR A 524 23.87 13.68 -5.91
N CYS A 525 22.82 13.71 -5.08
CA CYS A 525 21.70 12.78 -5.11
C CYS A 525 20.51 13.34 -5.90
N LYS A 526 20.70 13.53 -7.21
CA LYS A 526 19.72 14.06 -8.15
C LYS A 526 18.78 12.98 -8.71
N PHE A 527 17.71 13.44 -9.38
CA PHE A 527 16.79 12.57 -10.12
C PHE A 527 17.56 11.65 -11.09
N SER A 528 17.12 10.40 -11.20
CA SER A 528 17.66 9.39 -12.13
C SER A 528 16.49 8.65 -12.80
N ILE A 529 16.53 8.52 -14.13
CA ILE A 529 15.57 7.65 -14.83
C ILE A 529 15.75 6.18 -14.40
N GLY A 530 14.67 5.40 -14.39
CA GLY A 530 14.65 4.06 -13.79
C GLY A 530 14.54 4.06 -12.26
N VAL A 531 14.49 5.24 -11.62
CA VAL A 531 14.17 5.38 -10.20
C VAL A 531 12.90 6.23 -10.06
N PRO A 532 11.78 5.68 -9.54
CA PRO A 532 10.56 6.44 -9.40
C PRO A 532 10.66 7.53 -8.33
N VAL A 533 10.11 8.69 -8.67
CA VAL A 533 9.99 9.88 -7.84
C VAL A 533 8.72 9.77 -6.98
N GLY A 534 8.81 10.17 -5.71
CA GLY A 534 7.67 10.18 -4.80
C GLY A 534 6.56 11.11 -5.33
N PRO A 535 5.31 10.64 -5.49
CA PRO A 535 4.28 11.39 -6.22
C PRO A 535 3.91 12.72 -5.55
N MET A 536 3.62 13.73 -6.36
CA MET A 536 2.98 14.99 -5.95
C MET A 536 1.59 14.70 -5.34
N LEU A 537 1.28 15.26 -4.16
CA LEU A 537 0.07 14.91 -3.39
C LEU A 537 -0.91 16.08 -3.27
N ALA A 538 -2.14 15.87 -3.74
CA ALA A 538 -3.20 16.87 -3.59
C ALA A 538 -3.73 17.01 -2.15
N LYS A 539 -4.04 18.26 -1.75
CA LYS A 539 -4.75 18.62 -0.52
C LYS A 539 -6.27 18.52 -0.74
N ALA A 540 -7.03 18.13 0.28
CA ALA A 540 -8.49 18.08 0.17
C ALA A 540 -9.11 19.50 0.17
N THR A 541 -10.24 19.63 -0.52
CA THR A 541 -11.11 20.81 -0.54
C THR A 541 -12.57 20.35 -0.53
N LYS A 542 -13.48 21.14 0.04
CA LYS A 542 -14.89 20.80 0.29
C LYS A 542 -15.87 21.34 -0.76
N SER A 543 -15.58 22.47 -1.39
CA SER A 543 -16.47 23.14 -2.35
C SER A 543 -15.69 23.78 -3.51
N VAL A 544 -16.41 24.22 -4.54
CA VAL A 544 -15.83 24.99 -5.65
C VAL A 544 -15.39 26.39 -5.20
N SER A 545 -16.16 27.07 -4.35
CA SER A 545 -15.80 28.39 -3.79
C SER A 545 -14.44 28.36 -3.07
N GLU A 546 -14.19 27.31 -2.27
CA GLU A 546 -12.94 27.14 -1.53
C GLU A 546 -11.70 26.93 -2.45
N ILE A 547 -11.90 26.67 -3.75
CA ILE A 547 -10.83 26.64 -4.76
C ILE A 547 -10.54 28.07 -5.25
N ILE A 548 -11.60 28.81 -5.60
CA ILE A 548 -11.52 30.20 -6.07
C ILE A 548 -10.86 31.08 -5.00
N ASP A 549 -11.26 30.94 -3.73
CA ASP A 549 -10.69 31.66 -2.59
C ASP A 549 -9.18 31.37 -2.40
N LYS A 550 -8.74 30.12 -2.65
CA LYS A 550 -7.33 29.70 -2.47
C LYS A 550 -6.43 30.08 -3.64
N PHE A 551 -6.99 30.19 -4.84
CA PHE A 551 -6.25 30.47 -6.07
C PHE A 551 -6.59 31.84 -6.65
N GLN A 552 -7.12 32.75 -5.83
CA GLN A 552 -7.41 34.13 -6.21
C GLN A 552 -6.17 34.81 -6.82
N GLY A 553 -6.29 35.27 -8.07
CA GLY A 553 -5.19 35.90 -8.80
C GLY A 553 -4.13 34.93 -9.38
N LEU A 554 -4.40 33.62 -9.43
CA LEU A 554 -3.56 32.61 -10.08
C LEU A 554 -4.29 31.96 -11.27
N GLU A 555 -3.55 31.61 -12.32
CA GLU A 555 -4.06 30.72 -13.38
C GLU A 555 -3.95 29.26 -12.91
N TYR A 556 -5.05 28.50 -13.01
CA TYR A 556 -5.10 27.09 -12.65
C TYR A 556 -5.92 26.28 -13.65
N THR A 557 -5.71 24.95 -13.64
CA THR A 557 -6.44 24.00 -14.47
C THR A 557 -7.17 22.98 -13.59
N CYS A 558 -8.42 22.68 -13.95
CA CYS A 558 -9.22 21.62 -13.35
C CYS A 558 -9.17 20.41 -14.28
N GLU A 559 -8.75 19.26 -13.76
CA GLU A 559 -8.64 17.98 -14.47
C GLU A 559 -9.58 16.94 -13.84
N TYR A 560 -10.07 15.99 -14.65
CA TYR A 560 -10.82 14.85 -14.16
C TYR A 560 -10.00 14.03 -13.17
N LYS A 561 -10.55 13.80 -11.97
CA LYS A 561 -9.96 12.85 -11.03
C LYS A 561 -10.43 11.43 -11.34
N TYR A 562 -9.74 10.78 -12.27
CA TYR A 562 -9.90 9.36 -12.57
C TYR A 562 -9.86 8.44 -11.33
N ASP A 563 -10.56 7.31 -11.43
CA ASP A 563 -10.62 6.25 -10.43
C ASP A 563 -9.88 4.99 -10.92
N GLY A 564 -8.57 4.94 -10.67
CA GLY A 564 -7.70 3.88 -11.18
C GLY A 564 -6.50 3.59 -10.29
N GLU A 565 -5.40 3.19 -10.91
CA GLU A 565 -4.10 3.08 -10.25
C GLU A 565 -3.09 4.07 -10.86
N ARG A 566 -2.70 5.07 -10.06
CA ARG A 566 -1.60 5.97 -10.41
C ARG A 566 -0.32 5.21 -10.71
N ALA A 567 0.19 5.43 -11.91
CA ALA A 567 1.38 4.80 -12.46
C ALA A 567 2.37 5.87 -12.92
N GLN A 568 3.63 5.67 -12.57
CA GLN A 568 4.74 6.46 -13.11
C GLN A 568 5.45 5.61 -14.16
N ILE A 569 5.28 5.95 -15.43
CA ILE A 569 5.82 5.21 -16.58
C ILE A 569 7.15 5.86 -16.97
N HIS A 570 8.24 5.11 -16.80
CA HIS A 570 9.59 5.45 -17.25
C HIS A 570 9.85 4.72 -18.56
N CYS A 571 10.34 5.43 -19.58
CA CYS A 571 10.83 4.82 -20.81
C CYS A 571 12.28 5.26 -21.02
N MET A 572 13.20 4.30 -21.08
CA MET A 572 14.63 4.54 -21.18
C MET A 572 15.06 4.77 -22.64
N GLU A 573 16.30 5.23 -22.85
CA GLU A 573 16.84 5.50 -24.19
C GLU A 573 17.05 4.23 -25.04
N ASP A 574 17.16 3.05 -24.42
CA ASP A 574 17.17 1.74 -25.10
C ASP A 574 15.77 1.24 -25.50
N GLY A 575 14.71 1.99 -25.16
CA GLY A 575 13.31 1.64 -25.42
C GLY A 575 12.67 0.76 -24.35
N SER A 576 13.40 0.32 -23.32
CA SER A 576 12.80 -0.41 -22.19
C SER A 576 11.82 0.47 -21.42
N VAL A 577 10.77 -0.14 -20.88
CA VAL A 577 9.69 0.53 -20.15
C VAL A 577 9.55 -0.07 -18.77
N GLU A 578 9.48 0.79 -17.75
CA GLU A 578 9.23 0.43 -16.37
C GLU A 578 8.03 1.21 -15.84
N ILE A 579 7.13 0.53 -15.12
CA ILE A 579 5.89 1.11 -14.58
C ILE A 579 5.92 0.94 -13.07
N TYR A 580 5.87 2.05 -12.33
CA TYR A 580 5.89 2.05 -10.87
C TYR A 580 4.57 2.52 -10.26
N SER A 581 4.15 1.89 -9.18
CA SER A 581 2.97 2.30 -8.41
C SER A 581 3.20 3.63 -7.68
N ARG A 582 2.10 4.22 -7.18
CA ARG A 582 2.10 5.33 -6.21
C ARG A 582 3.12 5.19 -5.06
N ASN A 583 3.42 3.97 -4.63
CA ASN A 583 4.33 3.67 -3.52
C ASN A 583 5.75 3.31 -3.98
N ALA A 584 6.08 3.56 -5.25
CA ALA A 584 7.31 3.14 -5.93
C ALA A 584 7.49 1.60 -6.03
N GLU A 585 6.41 0.81 -5.99
CA GLU A 585 6.45 -0.64 -6.23
C GLU A 585 6.50 -0.92 -7.74
N ARG A 586 7.28 -1.92 -8.19
CA ARG A 586 7.41 -2.24 -9.64
C ARG A 586 6.19 -3.00 -10.16
N ASN A 587 5.34 -2.29 -10.92
CA ASN A 587 4.10 -2.77 -11.54
C ASN A 587 4.24 -3.20 -13.02
N THR A 588 5.43 -3.12 -13.62
CA THR A 588 5.70 -3.45 -15.03
C THR A 588 5.12 -4.81 -15.46
N GLY A 589 5.31 -5.86 -14.65
CA GLY A 589 4.78 -7.21 -14.89
C GLY A 589 3.28 -7.43 -14.58
N LYS A 590 2.54 -6.35 -14.31
CA LYS A 590 1.07 -6.33 -14.14
C LYS A 590 0.36 -5.66 -15.34
N TYR A 591 1.07 -4.85 -16.11
CA TYR A 591 0.54 -4.07 -17.23
C TYR A 591 1.38 -4.25 -18.51
N PRO A 592 1.60 -5.49 -19.01
CA PRO A 592 2.37 -5.71 -20.23
C PRO A 592 1.71 -5.07 -21.45
N ASP A 593 0.38 -4.96 -21.46
CA ASP A 593 -0.38 -4.27 -22.51
C ASP A 593 -0.20 -2.75 -22.53
N VAL A 594 0.19 -2.15 -21.39
CA VAL A 594 0.57 -0.73 -21.29
C VAL A 594 2.03 -0.54 -21.68
N VAL A 595 2.92 -1.48 -21.34
CA VAL A 595 4.31 -1.53 -21.85
C VAL A 595 4.29 -1.56 -23.39
N ASP A 596 3.52 -2.49 -23.98
CA ASP A 596 3.33 -2.62 -25.43
C ASP A 596 2.53 -1.44 -26.04
N ALA A 597 1.92 -0.57 -25.21
CA ALA A 597 1.24 0.63 -25.69
C ALA A 597 2.18 1.83 -25.84
N VAL A 598 3.26 1.92 -25.06
CA VAL A 598 4.17 3.09 -25.07
C VAL A 598 4.70 3.39 -26.47
N SER A 599 5.05 2.37 -27.26
CA SER A 599 5.53 2.54 -28.64
C SER A 599 4.48 3.07 -29.62
N ARG A 600 3.18 2.99 -29.27
CA ARG A 600 2.05 3.39 -30.12
C ARG A 600 1.55 4.81 -29.88
N PHE A 601 1.69 5.34 -28.66
CA PHE A 601 1.28 6.71 -28.32
C PHE A 601 2.44 7.70 -28.16
N ARG A 602 3.70 7.24 -28.25
CA ARG A 602 4.92 8.05 -28.16
C ARG A 602 5.38 8.50 -29.55
N LYS A 603 5.54 9.81 -29.76
CA LYS A 603 6.06 10.35 -31.04
C LYS A 603 7.51 9.92 -31.29
N PRO A 604 7.94 9.71 -32.54
CA PRO A 604 9.31 9.26 -32.87
C PRO A 604 10.45 10.17 -32.38
N THR A 605 10.16 11.44 -32.05
CA THR A 605 11.11 12.41 -31.48
C THR A 605 11.41 12.19 -29.99
N VAL A 606 10.61 11.38 -29.30
CA VAL A 606 10.77 11.06 -27.87
C VAL A 606 11.59 9.78 -27.74
N LYS A 607 12.82 9.90 -27.22
CA LYS A 607 13.72 8.79 -26.95
C LYS A 607 13.50 8.23 -25.54
N SER A 608 13.42 9.12 -24.55
CA SER A 608 13.26 8.78 -23.13
C SER A 608 12.35 9.77 -22.42
N PHE A 609 11.53 9.28 -21.48
CA PHE A 609 10.58 10.11 -20.73
C PHE A 609 10.22 9.52 -19.37
N VAL A 610 9.65 10.36 -18.50
CA VAL A 610 8.89 9.90 -17.31
C VAL A 610 7.53 10.59 -17.28
N LEU A 611 6.47 9.79 -17.37
CA LEU A 611 5.06 10.19 -17.40
C LEU A 611 4.40 9.85 -16.06
N ASP A 612 3.60 10.77 -15.52
CA ASP A 612 2.73 10.55 -14.36
C ASP A 612 1.29 10.46 -14.89
N CYS A 613 0.63 9.32 -14.62
CA CYS A 613 -0.64 8.96 -15.23
C CYS A 613 -1.51 8.10 -14.30
N GLU A 614 -2.80 7.99 -14.59
CA GLU A 614 -3.69 7.02 -13.93
C GLU A 614 -4.05 5.91 -14.95
N ILE A 615 -3.81 4.64 -14.59
CA ILE A 615 -4.27 3.50 -15.39
C ILE A 615 -5.67 3.12 -14.90
N VAL A 616 -6.65 3.14 -15.79
CA VAL A 616 -8.07 2.99 -15.47
C VAL A 616 -8.65 1.83 -16.27
N ALA A 617 -9.55 1.02 -15.69
CA ALA A 617 -10.28 0.01 -16.46
C ALA A 617 -11.19 0.70 -17.49
N TYR A 618 -11.23 0.18 -18.71
CA TYR A 618 -11.86 0.87 -19.83
C TYR A 618 -12.49 -0.09 -20.82
N ASP A 619 -13.76 0.14 -21.10
CA ASP A 619 -14.51 -0.53 -22.16
C ASP A 619 -14.18 0.15 -23.50
N ARG A 620 -13.61 -0.60 -24.43
CA ARG A 620 -13.19 -0.07 -25.75
C ARG A 620 -14.32 -0.06 -26.78
N GLU A 621 -15.40 -0.80 -26.55
CA GLU A 621 -16.55 -0.90 -27.44
C GLU A 621 -17.55 0.20 -27.09
N LYS A 622 -17.97 0.26 -25.81
CA LYS A 622 -18.83 1.32 -25.27
C LYS A 622 -18.08 2.63 -24.98
N LYS A 623 -16.75 2.64 -25.14
CA LYS A 623 -15.84 3.79 -24.91
C LYS A 623 -15.98 4.42 -23.51
N LYS A 624 -16.31 3.60 -22.50
CA LYS A 624 -16.65 4.04 -21.14
C LYS A 624 -15.54 3.69 -20.14
N ILE A 625 -15.29 4.58 -19.19
CA ILE A 625 -14.52 4.27 -17.97
C ILE A 625 -15.29 3.23 -17.15
N LEU A 626 -14.58 2.22 -16.65
CA LEU A 626 -15.10 1.18 -15.77
C LEU A 626 -14.59 1.41 -14.33
N PRO A 627 -15.41 1.11 -13.29
CA PRO A 627 -15.03 1.36 -11.90
C PRO A 627 -13.78 0.59 -11.45
N PHE A 628 -13.06 1.15 -10.48
CA PHE A 628 -11.86 0.56 -9.90
C PHE A 628 -12.03 -0.89 -9.41
N GLN A 629 -13.25 -1.29 -8.98
CA GLN A 629 -13.57 -2.69 -8.67
C GLN A 629 -13.16 -3.63 -9.80
N ILE A 630 -13.51 -3.31 -11.05
CA ILE A 630 -13.15 -4.10 -12.24
C ILE A 630 -11.64 -4.10 -12.47
N LEU A 631 -10.97 -2.95 -12.36
CA LEU A 631 -9.50 -2.84 -12.45
C LEU A 631 -8.79 -3.75 -11.43
N SER A 632 -9.32 -3.79 -10.20
CA SER A 632 -8.74 -4.55 -9.09
C SER A 632 -8.76 -6.08 -9.30
N THR A 633 -9.58 -6.58 -10.23
CA THR A 633 -9.62 -8.01 -10.61
C THR A 633 -8.43 -8.45 -11.46
N ARG A 634 -7.64 -7.52 -12.02
CA ARG A 634 -6.42 -7.86 -12.78
C ARG A 634 -5.43 -8.64 -11.90
N ALA A 635 -4.91 -9.74 -12.46
CA ALA A 635 -3.80 -10.48 -11.86
C ALA A 635 -2.59 -9.58 -11.63
N ARG A 636 -1.90 -9.75 -10.48
CA ARG A 636 -0.87 -8.81 -10.00
C ARG A 636 0.57 -9.14 -10.40
N LYS A 637 0.84 -10.39 -10.79
CA LYS A 637 2.17 -10.91 -11.14
C LYS A 637 2.00 -12.01 -12.19
N GLY A 638 2.92 -12.10 -13.15
CA GLY A 638 2.92 -13.14 -14.19
C GLY A 638 1.84 -12.97 -15.26
N VAL A 639 1.39 -11.74 -15.53
CA VAL A 639 0.40 -11.46 -16.58
C VAL A 639 1.04 -11.59 -17.95
N THR A 640 0.42 -12.35 -18.86
CA THR A 640 0.72 -12.26 -20.31
C THR A 640 -0.37 -11.46 -21.02
N VAL A 641 -0.06 -10.86 -22.17
CA VAL A 641 -1.02 -10.03 -22.93
C VAL A 641 -2.29 -10.82 -23.32
N ASN A 642 -2.14 -12.12 -23.60
CA ASN A 642 -3.24 -13.00 -24.02
C ASN A 642 -4.19 -13.36 -22.86
N ASP A 643 -3.77 -13.23 -21.60
CA ASP A 643 -4.59 -13.55 -20.42
C ASP A 643 -5.45 -12.36 -19.94
N ILE A 644 -5.33 -11.20 -20.61
CA ILE A 644 -5.96 -9.94 -20.18
C ILE A 644 -7.44 -9.92 -20.55
N LYS A 645 -8.29 -10.04 -19.53
CA LYS A 645 -9.75 -9.91 -19.66
C LYS A 645 -10.25 -8.47 -19.47
N VAL A 646 -9.60 -7.69 -18.61
CA VAL A 646 -9.95 -6.29 -18.32
C VAL A 646 -9.05 -5.38 -19.12
N SER A 647 -9.60 -4.75 -20.17
CA SER A 647 -8.92 -3.68 -20.90
C SER A 647 -8.70 -2.45 -20.01
N VAL A 648 -7.64 -1.71 -20.29
CA VAL A 648 -7.31 -0.45 -19.61
C VAL A 648 -7.00 0.66 -20.60
N CYS A 649 -7.19 1.90 -20.14
CA CYS A 649 -6.72 3.12 -20.78
C CYS A 649 -5.83 3.88 -19.79
N THR A 650 -4.77 4.51 -20.32
CA THR A 650 -3.80 5.29 -19.54
C THR A 650 -4.10 6.77 -19.72
N PHE A 651 -4.38 7.49 -18.62
CA PHE A 651 -4.66 8.93 -18.66
C PHE A 651 -3.47 9.73 -18.15
N GLY A 652 -2.71 10.34 -19.06
CA GLY A 652 -1.50 11.12 -18.77
C GLY A 652 -1.81 12.53 -18.27
N PHE A 653 -1.25 12.91 -17.11
CA PHE A 653 -1.57 14.19 -16.45
C PHE A 653 -0.36 15.04 -16.01
N ASP A 654 0.86 14.51 -16.05
CA ASP A 654 2.09 15.29 -15.86
C ASP A 654 3.29 14.58 -16.49
N ILE A 655 4.38 15.30 -16.75
CA ILE A 655 5.63 14.75 -17.31
C ILE A 655 6.84 15.28 -16.54
N LEU A 656 7.65 14.36 -16.01
CA LEU A 656 8.68 14.65 -15.01
C LEU A 656 10.09 14.70 -15.61
N TYR A 657 10.27 14.12 -16.80
CA TYR A 657 11.53 14.03 -17.53
C TYR A 657 11.28 13.82 -19.03
N MET A 658 12.13 14.38 -19.87
CA MET A 658 12.07 14.27 -21.34
C MET A 658 13.48 14.36 -21.94
N ASN A 659 13.88 13.38 -22.75
CA ASN A 659 15.09 13.40 -23.60
C ASN A 659 16.33 14.02 -22.92
N GLY A 660 16.79 13.45 -21.81
CA GLY A 660 17.94 13.96 -21.04
C GLY A 660 17.60 15.00 -19.96
N LYS A 661 16.51 15.77 -20.11
CA LYS A 661 16.15 16.90 -19.23
C LYS A 661 15.12 16.50 -18.13
N PRO A 662 15.47 16.63 -16.84
CA PRO A 662 14.48 16.61 -15.75
C PRO A 662 13.61 17.87 -15.77
N LEU A 663 12.30 17.70 -15.58
CA LEU A 663 11.30 18.78 -15.67
C LEU A 663 10.69 19.16 -14.31
N LEU A 664 11.10 18.51 -13.21
CA LEU A 664 10.50 18.66 -11.87
C LEU A 664 10.45 20.11 -11.36
N GLN A 665 11.39 20.97 -11.78
CA GLN A 665 11.48 22.37 -11.37
C GLN A 665 10.89 23.36 -12.40
N GLU A 666 10.39 22.86 -13.53
CA GLU A 666 9.63 23.66 -14.50
C GLU A 666 8.19 23.86 -14.00
N GLN A 667 7.55 24.96 -14.38
CA GLN A 667 6.14 25.22 -14.06
C GLN A 667 5.20 24.28 -14.83
N LEU A 668 3.99 24.01 -14.32
CA LEU A 668 3.09 23.01 -14.91
C LEU A 668 2.73 23.34 -16.36
N LYS A 669 2.61 24.61 -16.75
CA LYS A 669 2.34 24.99 -18.15
C LYS A 669 3.40 24.45 -19.11
N ILE A 670 4.69 24.64 -18.79
CA ILE A 670 5.84 24.12 -19.54
C ILE A 670 5.83 22.57 -19.56
N ARG A 671 5.50 21.92 -18.43
CA ARG A 671 5.38 20.45 -18.39
C ARG A 671 4.20 19.96 -19.23
N ARG A 672 3.05 20.63 -19.20
CA ARG A 672 1.84 20.31 -19.98
C ARG A 672 2.09 20.50 -21.49
N GLU A 673 2.81 21.55 -21.88
CA GLU A 673 3.30 21.74 -23.25
C GLU A 673 4.23 20.61 -23.68
N HIS A 674 5.20 20.21 -22.87
CA HIS A 674 6.03 19.05 -23.16
C HIS A 674 5.20 17.76 -23.28
N LEU A 675 4.22 17.53 -22.39
CA LEU A 675 3.33 16.38 -22.40
C LEU A 675 2.54 16.31 -23.72
N TYR A 676 1.82 17.37 -24.07
CA TYR A 676 0.96 17.42 -25.27
C TYR A 676 1.78 17.35 -26.57
N ASN A 677 2.97 17.97 -26.58
CA ASN A 677 3.87 17.89 -27.73
C ASN A 677 4.54 16.51 -27.90
N SER A 678 4.65 15.69 -26.84
CA SER A 678 5.39 14.41 -26.87
C SER A 678 4.57 13.17 -27.26
N PHE A 679 3.26 13.20 -27.04
CA PHE A 679 2.39 12.03 -27.21
C PHE A 679 1.25 12.29 -28.20
N GLU A 680 0.62 11.22 -28.67
CA GLU A 680 -0.57 11.22 -29.54
C GLU A 680 -1.64 10.34 -28.89
N GLU A 681 -2.88 10.82 -28.84
CA GLU A 681 -3.97 10.08 -28.19
C GLU A 681 -4.39 8.88 -29.03
N VAL A 682 -4.49 7.72 -28.39
CA VAL A 682 -4.93 6.46 -28.98
C VAL A 682 -6.19 6.03 -28.22
N PRO A 683 -7.40 6.25 -28.78
CA PRO A 683 -8.67 6.04 -28.08
C PRO A 683 -8.76 4.69 -27.38
N GLY A 684 -9.10 4.72 -26.08
CA GLY A 684 -9.18 3.52 -25.23
C GLY A 684 -7.86 2.81 -24.92
N VAL A 685 -6.71 3.45 -25.20
CA VAL A 685 -5.36 2.95 -24.88
C VAL A 685 -4.55 4.01 -24.13
N PHE A 686 -4.42 5.20 -24.70
CA PHE A 686 -3.78 6.37 -24.08
C PHE A 686 -4.54 7.65 -24.42
N GLN A 687 -4.83 8.45 -23.41
CA GLN A 687 -5.46 9.76 -23.50
C GLN A 687 -4.74 10.73 -22.56
N LEU A 688 -4.87 12.02 -22.84
CA LEU A 688 -4.50 13.09 -21.92
C LEU A 688 -5.61 13.27 -20.88
N ALA A 689 -5.28 13.81 -19.70
CA ALA A 689 -6.29 14.12 -18.70
C ALA A 689 -7.25 15.20 -19.21
N THR A 690 -8.54 14.88 -19.23
CA THR A 690 -9.62 15.80 -19.59
C THR A 690 -9.58 17.00 -18.65
N ALA A 691 -9.43 18.20 -19.22
CA ALA A 691 -9.10 19.41 -18.45
C ALA A 691 -9.81 20.66 -18.97
N ILE A 692 -10.08 21.60 -18.06
CA ILE A 692 -10.40 23.00 -18.36
C ILE A 692 -9.44 23.95 -17.65
N THR A 693 -9.36 25.18 -18.13
CA THR A 693 -8.68 26.31 -17.46
C THR A 693 -9.71 27.43 -17.41
N SER A 694 -10.33 27.63 -16.25
CA SER A 694 -11.37 28.63 -16.00
C SER A 694 -11.38 29.00 -14.52
N ASN A 695 -11.84 30.21 -14.23
CA ASN A 695 -12.08 30.71 -12.88
C ASN A 695 -13.57 30.84 -12.56
N ASP A 696 -14.46 30.46 -13.49
CA ASP A 696 -15.89 30.57 -13.33
C ASP A 696 -16.47 29.41 -12.49
N LEU A 697 -17.36 29.74 -11.55
CA LEU A 697 -17.92 28.77 -10.61
C LEU A 697 -18.91 27.80 -11.29
N GLU A 698 -19.72 28.27 -12.24
CA GLU A 698 -20.72 27.47 -12.94
C GLU A 698 -20.04 26.51 -13.94
N GLU A 699 -19.01 26.98 -14.66
CA GLU A 699 -18.19 26.12 -15.52
C GLU A 699 -17.47 25.03 -14.74
N ILE A 700 -16.83 25.35 -13.60
CA ILE A 700 -16.14 24.35 -12.76
C ILE A 700 -17.14 23.37 -12.15
N GLN A 701 -18.32 23.82 -11.69
CA GLN A 701 -19.36 22.94 -11.15
C GLN A 701 -19.91 22.01 -12.25
N LYS A 702 -20.27 22.54 -13.42
CA LYS A 702 -20.70 21.75 -14.58
C LYS A 702 -19.64 20.74 -15.02
N PHE A 703 -18.36 21.11 -14.95
CA PHE A 703 -17.25 20.22 -15.26
C PHE A 703 -17.05 19.11 -14.21
N LEU A 704 -17.23 19.42 -12.92
CA LEU A 704 -17.28 18.43 -11.83
C LEU A 704 -18.43 17.44 -12.03
N ASP A 705 -19.64 17.93 -12.33
CA ASP A 705 -20.80 17.09 -12.56
C ASP A 705 -20.59 16.20 -13.81
N THR A 706 -20.00 16.75 -14.87
CA THR A 706 -19.63 15.95 -16.05
C THR A 706 -18.60 14.88 -15.69
N ALA A 707 -17.55 15.19 -14.92
CA ALA A 707 -16.56 14.22 -14.45
C ALA A 707 -17.20 13.06 -13.67
N VAL A 708 -18.12 13.37 -12.75
CA VAL A 708 -18.85 12.37 -11.95
C VAL A 708 -19.77 11.52 -12.83
N ASN A 709 -20.49 12.12 -13.79
CA ASN A 709 -21.28 11.37 -14.78
C ASN A 709 -20.37 10.47 -15.68
N SER A 710 -19.14 10.91 -15.98
CA SER A 710 -18.10 10.14 -16.66
C SER A 710 -17.36 9.12 -15.76
N SER A 711 -17.92 8.77 -14.59
CA SER A 711 -17.38 7.76 -13.66
C SER A 711 -15.99 8.09 -13.08
N CYS A 712 -15.69 9.38 -12.87
CA CYS A 712 -14.52 9.86 -12.13
C CYS A 712 -14.91 10.26 -10.68
N GLU A 713 -13.94 10.27 -9.75
CA GLU A 713 -14.19 10.59 -8.32
C GLU A 713 -14.51 12.09 -8.06
N GLY A 714 -14.28 12.96 -9.03
CA GLY A 714 -14.33 14.42 -8.91
C GLY A 714 -13.25 15.10 -9.73
N LEU A 715 -12.59 16.12 -9.18
CA LEU A 715 -11.58 16.95 -9.87
C LEU A 715 -10.24 17.02 -9.10
N ILE A 716 -9.14 17.10 -9.85
CA ILE A 716 -7.85 17.62 -9.39
C ILE A 716 -7.70 19.04 -9.91
N ILE A 717 -7.24 19.97 -9.09
CA ILE A 717 -7.02 21.36 -9.50
C ILE A 717 -5.57 21.73 -9.25
N LYS A 718 -4.89 22.26 -10.27
CA LYS A 718 -3.44 22.54 -10.26
C LYS A 718 -3.15 23.97 -10.69
N THR A 719 -2.30 24.69 -9.98
CA THR A 719 -1.72 25.96 -10.46
C THR A 719 -0.88 25.73 -11.74
N LEU A 720 -0.87 26.69 -12.67
CA LEU A 720 -0.18 26.56 -13.96
C LEU A 720 1.20 27.24 -14.02
N ASP A 721 1.28 28.52 -13.64
CA ASP A 721 2.45 29.38 -13.91
C ASP A 721 3.24 29.82 -12.68
N LYS A 722 2.57 29.97 -11.54
CA LYS A 722 3.19 30.40 -10.28
C LYS A 722 3.04 29.31 -9.24
N ASP A 723 4.14 29.01 -8.55
CA ASP A 723 4.23 27.94 -7.55
C ASP A 723 3.66 26.61 -8.09
N ALA A 724 3.95 26.30 -9.36
CA ALA A 724 3.36 25.21 -10.13
C ALA A 724 4.36 24.07 -10.43
N THR A 725 5.53 24.09 -9.80
CA THR A 725 6.57 23.05 -9.90
C THR A 725 6.07 21.71 -9.33
N TYR A 726 6.73 20.62 -9.71
CA TYR A 726 6.42 19.29 -9.18
C TYR A 726 7.19 19.09 -7.86
N GLU A 727 6.49 18.83 -6.76
CA GLU A 727 7.08 18.76 -5.42
C GLU A 727 6.99 17.34 -4.81
N PRO A 728 8.01 16.48 -5.00
CA PRO A 728 7.90 15.05 -4.68
C PRO A 728 7.55 14.74 -3.23
N ALA A 729 6.51 13.93 -3.02
CA ALA A 729 5.95 13.52 -1.73
C ALA A 729 5.52 14.66 -0.77
N LYS A 730 5.43 15.90 -1.26
CA LYS A 730 4.86 17.06 -0.56
C LYS A 730 3.36 17.15 -0.83
N ARG A 731 2.63 17.72 0.12
CA ARG A 731 1.21 18.11 -0.01
C ARG A 731 1.11 19.61 0.21
N SER A 732 1.43 20.38 -0.82
CA SER A 732 1.29 21.83 -0.86
C SER A 732 -0.16 22.23 -1.20
N ASN A 733 -0.44 23.54 -1.30
CA ASN A 733 -1.74 24.03 -1.75
C ASN A 733 -1.88 23.94 -3.29
N ASN A 734 -0.75 23.85 -4.00
CA ASN A 734 -0.60 23.95 -5.45
C ASN A 734 -1.45 22.92 -6.20
N TRP A 735 -1.66 21.74 -5.61
CA TRP A 735 -2.60 20.72 -6.08
C TRP A 735 -3.71 20.53 -5.04
N LEU A 736 -4.96 20.79 -5.43
CA LEU A 736 -6.16 20.47 -4.67
C LEU A 736 -6.87 19.24 -5.27
N LYS A 737 -7.71 18.59 -4.46
CA LYS A 737 -8.67 17.59 -4.91
C LYS A 737 -10.06 17.91 -4.34
N LEU A 738 -11.03 18.03 -5.23
CA LEU A 738 -12.45 18.09 -4.91
C LEU A 738 -13.07 16.73 -5.26
N LYS A 739 -13.94 16.23 -4.38
CA LYS A 739 -14.67 14.98 -4.58
C LYS A 739 -16.13 15.16 -4.23
N LYS A 740 -17.00 14.37 -4.85
CA LYS A 740 -18.42 14.29 -4.48
C LYS A 740 -18.61 14.02 -2.98
N ASP A 741 -17.91 13.04 -2.40
CA ASP A 741 -18.06 12.67 -0.97
C ASP A 741 -17.62 13.75 0.03
N TYR A 742 -16.88 14.77 -0.41
CA TYR A 742 -16.42 15.88 0.44
C TYR A 742 -17.39 17.08 0.47
N MET A 743 -18.40 17.08 -0.40
CA MET A 743 -19.46 18.07 -0.38
C MET A 743 -20.45 17.71 0.73
N ASP A 744 -20.70 18.62 1.66
CA ASP A 744 -21.57 18.34 2.82
C ASP A 744 -23.06 18.24 2.42
N SER A 745 -23.43 18.75 1.23
CA SER A 745 -24.76 18.67 0.64
C SER A 745 -24.98 17.50 -0.33
N ILE A 746 -23.94 16.72 -0.66
CA ILE A 746 -24.01 15.65 -1.67
C ILE A 746 -23.23 14.42 -1.22
N GLY A 747 -23.91 13.28 -1.14
CA GLY A 747 -23.29 11.97 -0.89
C GLY A 747 -23.92 11.25 0.29
N ASP A 748 -24.34 10.02 0.04
CA ASP A 748 -25.29 9.29 0.87
C ASP A 748 -24.61 8.72 2.12
N SER A 749 -25.26 8.86 3.28
CA SER A 749 -24.91 8.16 4.51
C SER A 749 -25.91 7.04 4.79
N LEU A 750 -25.44 5.99 5.46
CA LEU A 750 -26.25 4.83 5.84
C LEU A 750 -26.26 4.70 7.36
N ASP A 751 -27.42 4.40 7.92
CA ASP A 751 -27.60 4.09 9.34
C ASP A 751 -27.44 2.58 9.53
N LEU A 752 -26.38 2.13 10.20
CA LEU A 752 -25.98 0.71 10.22
C LEU A 752 -25.77 0.16 11.63
N VAL A 753 -26.01 -1.13 11.81
CA VAL A 753 -25.97 -1.82 13.12
C VAL A 753 -24.65 -2.59 13.30
N PRO A 754 -23.88 -2.39 14.40
CA PRO A 754 -22.70 -3.19 14.71
C PRO A 754 -23.10 -4.55 15.31
N ILE A 755 -22.92 -5.64 14.57
CA ILE A 755 -23.30 -7.00 15.01
C ILE A 755 -22.12 -7.90 15.42
N ALA A 756 -20.88 -7.52 15.09
CA ALA A 756 -19.67 -8.24 15.50
C ALA A 756 -18.44 -7.31 15.54
N ALA A 757 -17.32 -7.78 16.09
CA ALA A 757 -16.04 -7.06 16.04
C ALA A 757 -14.80 -7.97 16.00
N PHE A 758 -13.67 -7.34 15.66
CA PHE A 758 -12.35 -7.94 15.63
C PHE A 758 -11.45 -7.28 16.68
N TYR A 759 -10.62 -8.02 17.41
CA TYR A 759 -9.75 -7.43 18.42
C TYR A 759 -8.66 -6.55 17.78
N GLY A 760 -8.41 -5.40 18.39
CA GLY A 760 -7.40 -4.47 17.93
C GLY A 760 -5.97 -5.00 18.14
N ARG A 761 -5.08 -4.60 17.23
CA ARG A 761 -3.68 -5.07 17.21
C ARG A 761 -2.73 -3.88 17.28
N GLY A 762 -1.66 -4.00 18.07
CA GLY A 762 -0.72 -2.90 18.29
C GLY A 762 -1.34 -1.80 19.16
N LYS A 763 -1.42 -0.56 18.67
CA LYS A 763 -2.03 0.56 19.43
C LYS A 763 -3.49 0.37 19.84
N ARG A 764 -4.23 -0.56 19.20
CA ARG A 764 -5.62 -0.90 19.54
C ARG A 764 -5.75 -2.20 20.36
N THR A 765 -4.66 -2.80 20.83
CA THR A 765 -4.74 -3.97 21.71
C THR A 765 -5.40 -3.59 23.03
N GLY A 766 -6.44 -4.35 23.45
CA GLY A 766 -7.29 -4.06 24.61
C GLY A 766 -8.68 -3.48 24.26
N VAL A 767 -8.86 -3.00 23.02
CA VAL A 767 -10.14 -2.52 22.46
C VAL A 767 -10.53 -3.31 21.20
N PHE A 768 -11.72 -3.07 20.66
CA PHE A 768 -12.07 -3.56 19.34
C PHE A 768 -11.35 -2.73 18.27
N GLY A 769 -10.75 -3.42 17.30
CA GLY A 769 -9.93 -2.82 16.24
C GLY A 769 -10.76 -2.32 15.06
N SER A 770 -11.82 -3.05 14.75
CA SER A 770 -12.85 -2.73 13.75
C SER A 770 -14.14 -3.51 14.03
N PHE A 771 -15.26 -3.02 13.50
CA PHE A 771 -16.61 -3.54 13.75
C PHE A 771 -17.26 -4.00 12.44
N LEU A 772 -17.93 -5.14 12.48
CA LEU A 772 -18.73 -5.67 11.39
C LEU A 772 -20.14 -5.07 11.47
N LEU A 773 -20.50 -4.28 10.46
CA LEU A 773 -21.79 -3.60 10.38
C LEU A 773 -22.75 -4.32 9.43
N ALA A 774 -24.04 -4.19 9.71
CA ALA A 774 -25.15 -4.72 8.92
C ALA A 774 -26.19 -3.64 8.58
N CYS A 775 -26.85 -3.82 7.44
CA CYS A 775 -28.16 -3.23 7.15
C CYS A 775 -29.28 -4.17 7.62
N TYR A 776 -30.51 -3.68 7.67
CA TYR A 776 -31.68 -4.49 8.00
C TYR A 776 -32.35 -5.05 6.74
N ASP A 777 -33.03 -6.17 6.84
CA ASP A 777 -33.85 -6.81 5.80
C ASP A 777 -35.27 -6.95 6.36
N GLU A 778 -36.17 -6.10 5.86
CA GLU A 778 -37.57 -6.05 6.32
C GLU A 778 -38.40 -7.25 5.85
N GLN A 779 -37.96 -7.98 4.82
CA GLN A 779 -38.69 -9.11 4.26
C GLN A 779 -38.43 -10.40 5.04
N ASN A 780 -37.19 -10.59 5.54
CA ASN A 780 -36.78 -11.78 6.28
C ASN A 780 -36.60 -11.54 7.79
N GLU A 781 -36.68 -10.28 8.26
CA GLU A 781 -36.34 -9.83 9.62
C GLU A 781 -34.86 -10.10 10.01
N GLU A 782 -33.95 -9.85 9.06
CA GLU A 782 -32.53 -10.24 9.17
C GLU A 782 -31.54 -9.07 9.18
N TYR A 783 -30.40 -9.25 9.86
CA TYR A 783 -29.29 -8.30 9.81
C TYR A 783 -28.23 -8.79 8.81
N GLN A 784 -28.19 -8.15 7.64
CA GLN A 784 -27.31 -8.51 6.54
C GLN A 784 -26.01 -7.69 6.57
N THR A 785 -24.86 -8.35 6.71
CA THR A 785 -23.55 -7.68 6.77
C THR A 785 -23.25 -6.85 5.52
N ILE A 786 -22.79 -5.61 5.70
CA ILE A 786 -22.51 -4.65 4.62
C ILE A 786 -21.07 -4.11 4.61
N CYS A 787 -20.42 -3.90 5.77
CA CYS A 787 -19.02 -3.46 5.78
C CYS A 787 -18.30 -3.80 7.09
N ASN A 788 -16.97 -3.68 7.09
CA ASN A 788 -16.13 -3.75 8.29
C ASN A 788 -15.44 -2.38 8.48
N ILE A 789 -15.71 -1.71 9.60
CA ILE A 789 -15.32 -0.31 9.83
C ILE A 789 -14.28 -0.16 10.94
N GLY A 790 -13.20 0.57 10.66
CA GLY A 790 -12.15 0.90 11.64
C GLY A 790 -11.74 2.38 11.64
N THR A 791 -12.52 3.22 10.96
CA THR A 791 -12.20 4.60 10.57
C THR A 791 -13.40 5.54 10.80
N GLY A 792 -13.12 6.80 11.16
CA GLY A 792 -14.11 7.79 11.59
C GLY A 792 -14.05 8.08 13.10
N PHE A 793 -13.79 7.06 13.92
CA PHE A 793 -13.62 7.16 15.37
C PHE A 793 -12.42 8.03 15.79
N SER A 794 -12.63 8.87 16.81
CA SER A 794 -11.56 9.31 17.71
C SER A 794 -11.08 8.16 18.60
N GLU A 795 -9.91 8.31 19.25
CA GLU A 795 -9.42 7.28 20.20
C GLU A 795 -10.36 7.12 21.41
N GLN A 796 -10.99 8.21 21.87
CA GLN A 796 -12.02 8.19 22.92
C GLN A 796 -13.27 7.44 22.47
N GLN A 797 -13.84 7.77 21.29
CA GLN A 797 -15.03 7.09 20.77
C GLN A 797 -14.81 5.59 20.61
N LEU A 798 -13.60 5.17 20.23
CA LEU A 798 -13.26 3.76 20.06
C LEU A 798 -13.27 2.99 21.39
N GLU A 799 -12.79 3.59 22.48
CA GLU A 799 -12.86 2.99 23.82
C GLU A 799 -14.29 3.00 24.38
N GLU A 800 -15.04 4.08 24.18
CA GLU A 800 -16.45 4.19 24.59
C GLU A 800 -17.32 3.14 23.90
N ARG A 801 -17.20 2.98 22.57
CA ARG A 801 -17.91 1.92 21.82
C ARG A 801 -17.43 0.54 22.23
N SER A 802 -16.12 0.35 22.45
CA SER A 802 -15.58 -0.93 22.93
C SER A 802 -16.04 -1.27 24.35
N SER A 803 -16.33 -0.29 25.19
CA SER A 803 -16.86 -0.49 26.54
C SER A 803 -18.38 -0.72 26.54
N SER A 804 -19.12 0.00 25.69
CA SER A 804 -20.57 -0.19 25.52
C SER A 804 -20.89 -1.58 24.96
N LEU A 805 -20.34 -1.93 23.79
CA LEU A 805 -20.58 -3.21 23.13
C LEU A 805 -20.00 -4.41 23.88
N ARG A 806 -19.00 -4.21 24.76
CA ARG A 806 -18.54 -5.26 25.71
C ARG A 806 -19.67 -5.78 26.60
N SER A 807 -20.66 -4.96 26.95
CA SER A 807 -21.85 -5.37 27.71
C SER A 807 -22.91 -6.13 26.88
N LYS A 808 -22.72 -6.20 25.56
CA LYS A 808 -23.65 -6.77 24.57
C LYS A 808 -23.09 -8.02 23.89
N VAL A 809 -21.94 -8.53 24.33
CA VAL A 809 -21.28 -9.69 23.71
C VAL A 809 -22.12 -10.95 23.87
N ILE A 810 -22.33 -11.66 22.76
CA ILE A 810 -22.99 -12.97 22.69
C ILE A 810 -22.01 -14.04 22.23
N GLU A 811 -22.16 -15.27 22.72
CA GLU A 811 -21.22 -16.37 22.47
C GLU A 811 -21.22 -16.85 21.00
N LYS A 812 -22.36 -16.72 20.32
CA LYS A 812 -22.60 -17.19 18.95
C LYS A 812 -23.45 -16.18 18.18
N PRO A 813 -23.31 -16.06 16.85
CA PRO A 813 -24.19 -15.23 16.03
C PRO A 813 -25.66 -15.65 16.15
N LYS A 814 -26.58 -14.70 15.98
CA LYS A 814 -28.02 -14.97 15.95
C LYS A 814 -28.43 -15.68 14.66
N ALA A 815 -29.50 -16.47 14.71
CA ALA A 815 -30.00 -17.21 13.55
C ALA A 815 -30.45 -16.29 12.38
N TYR A 816 -30.81 -15.03 12.69
CA TYR A 816 -31.18 -13.97 11.76
C TYR A 816 -30.00 -13.08 11.31
N TYR A 817 -28.74 -13.47 11.57
CA TYR A 817 -27.56 -12.78 11.02
C TYR A 817 -27.13 -13.38 9.68
N ARG A 818 -26.81 -12.55 8.68
CA ARG A 818 -26.30 -12.98 7.37
C ARG A 818 -24.91 -12.44 7.08
N PHE A 819 -23.95 -13.36 7.06
CA PHE A 819 -22.53 -13.13 6.79
C PHE A 819 -22.00 -14.21 5.83
N ALA A 820 -20.69 -14.19 5.54
CA ALA A 820 -20.05 -15.28 4.80
C ALA A 820 -19.22 -16.16 5.74
N ASP A 821 -19.16 -17.45 5.47
CA ASP A 821 -18.46 -18.47 6.27
C ASP A 821 -16.93 -18.23 6.35
N THR A 822 -16.42 -17.33 5.51
CA THR A 822 -15.03 -16.84 5.50
C THR A 822 -14.79 -15.69 6.48
N MET A 823 -15.83 -15.15 7.12
CA MET A 823 -15.71 -14.22 8.24
C MET A 823 -15.59 -14.96 9.56
N ASP A 824 -14.51 -14.68 10.30
CA ASP A 824 -14.27 -15.17 11.66
C ASP A 824 -14.11 -13.96 12.61
N PRO A 825 -15.22 -13.32 13.07
CA PRO A 825 -15.16 -12.23 14.04
C PRO A 825 -14.71 -12.75 15.41
N ASP A 826 -13.88 -11.96 16.10
CA ASP A 826 -13.41 -12.32 17.45
C ASP A 826 -14.53 -12.31 18.50
N VAL A 827 -15.55 -11.47 18.32
CA VAL A 827 -16.75 -11.39 19.16
C VAL A 827 -17.99 -11.06 18.33
N TRP A 828 -19.16 -11.48 18.81
CA TRP A 828 -20.49 -11.13 18.30
C TRP A 828 -21.23 -10.26 19.31
N PHE A 829 -22.18 -9.44 18.86
CA PHE A 829 -23.02 -8.58 19.72
C PHE A 829 -24.51 -8.87 19.52
N GLU A 830 -25.32 -8.51 20.51
CA GLU A 830 -26.76 -8.25 20.36
C GLU A 830 -26.98 -6.93 19.59
N PRO A 831 -28.01 -6.79 18.72
CA PRO A 831 -28.33 -5.51 18.09
C PRO A 831 -28.74 -4.49 19.16
N SER A 832 -28.01 -3.37 19.29
CA SER A 832 -28.37 -2.34 20.29
C SER A 832 -27.87 -0.92 20.02
N GLU A 833 -27.18 -0.66 18.90
CA GLU A 833 -26.71 0.67 18.51
C GLU A 833 -26.94 0.85 17.00
N VAL A 834 -27.13 2.09 16.57
CA VAL A 834 -27.18 2.46 15.15
C VAL A 834 -26.15 3.55 14.90
N TRP A 835 -25.33 3.40 13.87
CA TRP A 835 -24.21 4.28 13.55
C TRP A 835 -24.39 4.86 12.15
N GLU A 836 -24.29 6.18 12.01
CA GLU A 836 -24.34 6.85 10.71
C GLU A 836 -22.97 6.77 10.05
N VAL A 837 -22.91 6.18 8.85
CA VAL A 837 -21.69 5.88 8.10
C VAL A 837 -21.75 6.50 6.71
N LYS A 838 -20.80 7.41 6.38
CA LYS A 838 -20.62 7.89 5.00
C LYS A 838 -19.67 6.97 4.24
N ALA A 839 -20.02 6.69 2.98
CA ALA A 839 -19.16 5.99 2.02
C ALA A 839 -18.73 6.95 0.90
N ALA A 840 -17.75 6.53 0.08
CA ALA A 840 -17.48 7.18 -1.21
C ALA A 840 -18.36 6.61 -2.33
N ASP A 841 -18.59 5.30 -2.29
CA ASP A 841 -19.37 4.50 -3.25
C ASP A 841 -19.97 3.28 -2.52
N LEU A 842 -21.01 2.69 -3.12
CA LEU A 842 -21.38 1.29 -2.89
C LEU A 842 -20.72 0.41 -3.96
N SER A 843 -20.62 -0.90 -3.72
CA SER A 843 -20.01 -1.84 -4.67
C SER A 843 -20.41 -3.30 -4.40
N ILE A 844 -20.48 -4.14 -5.44
CA ILE A 844 -20.75 -5.57 -5.29
C ILE A 844 -19.62 -6.26 -4.47
N SER A 845 -20.00 -7.17 -3.59
CA SER A 845 -19.13 -7.83 -2.62
C SER A 845 -19.32 -9.36 -2.62
N PRO A 846 -18.24 -10.14 -2.84
CA PRO A 846 -18.31 -11.60 -2.74
C PRO A 846 -18.30 -12.12 -1.28
N VAL A 847 -18.33 -11.23 -0.28
CA VAL A 847 -18.21 -11.58 1.16
C VAL A 847 -19.33 -10.97 2.01
N HIS A 848 -19.76 -9.75 1.70
CA HIS A 848 -20.91 -9.12 2.37
C HIS A 848 -22.24 -9.63 1.79
N ARG A 849 -23.30 -9.59 2.60
CA ARG A 849 -24.61 -10.20 2.29
C ARG A 849 -25.75 -9.19 2.09
N ALA A 850 -25.55 -7.93 2.46
CA ALA A 850 -26.49 -6.84 2.21
C ALA A 850 -27.03 -6.85 0.76
N ALA A 851 -28.34 -6.85 0.58
CA ALA A 851 -29.01 -6.86 -0.73
C ALA A 851 -28.64 -8.05 -1.65
N ASN A 852 -28.13 -9.16 -1.09
CA ASN A 852 -27.79 -10.35 -1.86
C ASN A 852 -29.04 -10.96 -2.52
N GLY A 853 -29.00 -11.16 -3.85
CA GLY A 853 -30.16 -11.56 -4.64
C GLY A 853 -31.01 -10.41 -5.19
N ILE A 854 -30.88 -9.18 -4.66
CA ILE A 854 -31.64 -8.01 -5.13
C ILE A 854 -30.95 -7.30 -6.32
N VAL A 855 -29.62 -7.41 -6.40
CA VAL A 855 -28.79 -6.73 -7.43
C VAL A 855 -27.82 -7.68 -8.14
N ASP A 856 -27.24 -8.65 -7.42
CA ASP A 856 -26.45 -9.75 -7.97
C ASP A 856 -27.02 -11.06 -7.40
N PRO A 857 -27.33 -12.08 -8.22
CA PRO A 857 -27.98 -13.30 -7.72
C PRO A 857 -27.17 -14.11 -6.69
N ASN A 858 -25.87 -13.82 -6.51
CA ASN A 858 -24.97 -14.59 -5.63
C ASN A 858 -24.07 -13.71 -4.73
N LYS A 859 -24.18 -12.39 -4.80
CA LYS A 859 -23.29 -11.44 -4.11
C LYS A 859 -24.10 -10.33 -3.46
N GLY A 860 -23.71 -9.92 -2.26
CA GLY A 860 -24.25 -8.73 -1.61
C GLY A 860 -23.52 -7.45 -2.05
N ILE A 861 -23.81 -6.37 -1.34
CA ILE A 861 -23.26 -5.02 -1.54
C ILE A 861 -22.35 -4.65 -0.36
N SER A 862 -21.36 -3.80 -0.59
CA SER A 862 -20.42 -3.30 0.41
C SER A 862 -20.01 -1.86 0.16
N LEU A 863 -19.80 -1.13 1.26
CA LEU A 863 -19.38 0.27 1.24
C LEU A 863 -17.90 0.43 0.92
N ARG A 864 -17.58 1.41 0.07
CA ARG A 864 -16.21 1.83 -0.27
C ARG A 864 -15.76 2.98 0.62
N PHE A 865 -14.61 2.81 1.27
CA PHE A 865 -14.03 3.76 2.24
C PHE A 865 -14.98 4.22 3.38
N PRO A 866 -15.73 3.32 4.05
CA PRO A 866 -16.71 3.68 5.08
C PRO A 866 -16.07 4.41 6.27
N ARG A 867 -16.78 5.43 6.79
CA ARG A 867 -16.37 6.24 7.95
C ARG A 867 -17.57 6.50 8.84
N LEU A 868 -17.41 6.29 10.15
CA LEU A 868 -18.35 6.79 11.13
C LEU A 868 -18.44 8.31 11.00
N LEU A 869 -19.66 8.85 10.89
CA LEU A 869 -19.96 10.26 11.08
C LEU A 869 -20.35 10.50 12.55
N ARG A 870 -21.37 9.79 13.04
CA ARG A 870 -21.91 9.90 14.40
C ARG A 870 -22.68 8.64 14.80
N LEU A 871 -23.09 8.58 16.07
CA LEU A 871 -24.11 7.65 16.54
C LEU A 871 -25.51 8.17 16.19
N ARG A 872 -26.46 7.24 16.14
CA ARG A 872 -27.90 7.46 15.97
C ARG A 872 -28.63 6.96 17.21
N ASP A 873 -28.42 7.66 18.32
CA ASP A 873 -29.16 7.42 19.58
C ASP A 873 -30.68 7.70 19.41
N ASP A 874 -31.06 8.29 18.27
CA ASP A 874 -32.42 8.55 17.79
C ASP A 874 -33.05 7.40 16.96
N LYS A 875 -32.37 6.25 16.79
CA LYS A 875 -32.87 5.08 16.03
C LYS A 875 -32.70 3.76 16.78
N SER A 876 -33.69 2.86 16.63
CA SER A 876 -33.52 1.44 16.98
C SER A 876 -32.83 0.65 15.86
N PRO A 877 -32.21 -0.51 16.13
CA PRO A 877 -31.56 -1.36 15.12
C PRO A 877 -32.45 -1.70 13.90
N GLU A 878 -33.75 -1.86 14.12
CA GLU A 878 -34.76 -2.17 13.09
C GLU A 878 -35.06 -0.96 12.19
N GLN A 879 -34.69 0.25 12.63
CA GLN A 879 -34.79 1.50 11.86
C GLN A 879 -33.50 1.84 11.10
N ALA A 880 -32.55 0.90 11.02
CA ALA A 880 -31.37 1.01 10.17
C ALA A 880 -31.75 1.15 8.67
N THR A 881 -30.79 1.53 7.84
CA THR A 881 -30.97 1.53 6.38
C THR A 881 -31.29 0.10 5.91
N THR A 882 -32.32 -0.05 5.07
CA THR A 882 -32.80 -1.37 4.62
C THR A 882 -31.98 -1.92 3.45
N SER A 883 -32.13 -3.21 3.17
CA SER A 883 -31.42 -3.89 2.09
C SER A 883 -31.91 -3.44 0.71
N GLU A 884 -33.18 -3.07 0.60
CA GLU A 884 -33.81 -2.40 -0.54
C GLU A 884 -33.21 -1.00 -0.75
N GLN A 885 -33.09 -0.19 0.31
CA GLN A 885 -32.44 1.12 0.24
C GLN A 885 -30.97 1.00 -0.21
N VAL A 886 -30.25 0.00 0.30
CA VAL A 886 -28.87 -0.31 -0.14
C VAL A 886 -28.82 -0.70 -1.63
N ALA A 887 -29.79 -1.48 -2.11
CA ALA A 887 -29.91 -1.84 -3.53
C ALA A 887 -30.20 -0.61 -4.42
N ASP A 888 -31.13 0.25 -4.03
CA ASP A 888 -31.52 1.42 -4.80
C ASP A 888 -30.45 2.50 -4.80
N MET A 889 -29.75 2.71 -3.68
CA MET A 889 -28.55 3.55 -3.61
C MET A 889 -27.44 3.04 -4.55
N TYR A 890 -27.25 1.72 -4.65
CA TYR A 890 -26.29 1.14 -5.59
C TYR A 890 -26.75 1.28 -7.06
N ARG A 891 -28.04 1.07 -7.35
CA ARG A 891 -28.61 1.26 -8.69
C ARG A 891 -28.43 2.72 -9.14
N ALA A 892 -28.74 3.68 -8.27
CA ALA A 892 -28.61 5.12 -8.53
C ALA A 892 -27.16 5.61 -8.77
N GLN A 893 -26.13 4.81 -8.47
CA GLN A 893 -24.78 5.07 -8.95
C GLN A 893 -24.73 4.90 -10.48
N LYS A 894 -24.77 6.01 -11.23
CA LYS A 894 -24.66 6.05 -12.71
C LYS A 894 -23.46 5.32 -13.33
N ILE A 895 -22.48 4.97 -12.52
CA ILE A 895 -21.39 4.04 -12.86
C ILE A 895 -21.97 2.69 -13.33
N ASN A 896 -22.96 2.16 -12.61
CA ASN A 896 -23.51 0.81 -12.72
C ASN A 896 -24.58 0.66 -13.81
N HIS A 897 -25.35 1.72 -14.13
CA HIS A 897 -26.40 1.70 -15.16
C HIS A 897 -25.96 1.30 -16.58
N GLY A 898 -24.65 1.11 -16.85
CA GLY A 898 -24.15 0.63 -18.16
C GLY A 898 -23.99 -0.88 -18.31
N TYR A 899 -24.41 -1.68 -17.31
CA TYR A 899 -24.21 -3.15 -17.28
C TYR A 899 -25.48 -3.99 -17.19
N ASN A 900 -26.60 -3.45 -16.68
CA ASN A 900 -27.85 -4.22 -16.51
C ASN A 900 -28.90 -3.94 -17.59
N GLN A 901 -28.68 -2.97 -18.47
CA GLN A 901 -29.68 -2.47 -19.43
C GLN A 901 -29.60 -3.14 -20.81
N GLU A 902 -29.04 -4.36 -20.87
CA GLU A 902 -28.86 -5.15 -22.11
C GLU A 902 -29.49 -6.56 -22.00
N ASP A 903 -30.15 -6.88 -20.89
CA ASP A 903 -30.83 -8.17 -20.63
C ASP A 903 -32.38 -8.02 -20.50
N GLU A 904 -32.96 -6.82 -20.61
CA GLU A 904 -34.41 -6.55 -20.37
C GLU A 904 -35.19 -5.89 -21.54
N ASP A 905 -34.53 -5.49 -22.64
CA ASP A 905 -35.14 -4.75 -23.78
C ASP A 905 -35.45 -5.66 -25.02
N ASP A 906 -35.76 -6.96 -24.82
CA ASP A 906 -35.99 -7.91 -25.93
C ASP A 906 -37.05 -9.02 -25.60
N ASP A 907 -38.28 -8.61 -25.23
CA ASP A 907 -39.51 -9.46 -25.19
C ASP A 907 -40.80 -8.60 -25.41
#